data_AF-A0A149UYG8-F1
#
_entry.id   AF-A0A149UYG8-F1
#
_cell.length_a   1.000
_cell.length_b   1.000
_cell.length_c   1.000
_cell.angle_alpha   90.00
_cell.angle_beta   90.00
_cell.angle_gamma   90.00
#
_symmetry.space_group_name_H-M   'P 1'
#
loop_
_entity.id
_entity.type
_entity.pdbx_description
1 polymer ?
#
loop_
_entity_poly.entity_id
_entity_poly.type
_entity_poly.pdbx_seq_one_letter_code
_entity_poly.pdbx_strand_id
1 'polypeptide(L)'
;MSSSPQGQMPKHQPEGPGWKRWLKHLPHLIGLLLMVAAIGVVQHELRHLRLADIKQAMMAIPGRQLWLGVACTFFSYFILSFYDRLAVIQVGYKQISFRRTAFAAFCSYVLSHNLGFSAVSGAAVRYRLYRNWGVSSFAIAQIIAFCSATYLLGAAVLIGGVLVWEPQVIPMAGSHVPSWVLALVGVLLWVGVLAYIGMAFKVRTFTFRKWTVDLPSPRMAVMQTVVAAADVAATAAIAYVLLPPGIGVDYGSFLAIYIASYTAGLIASVPGGLGVFDGAMLLALGPYMPAPQILGVVLIFRLFYYIIPLFMAGIMFAGHELFLRGDDALAKKKSRKQKTPAAVRIRPSQVVRESEADFSVAVATGTVSLCGLMLICLVLLDPVPKFGVVQGLFFSAAGSVSNYLLSLMGVALIGLGIGLSQRVTLAWRGTLALLVTAAILTFLRGNTVLVPVMLGLSAFLVAPFRACYYRHARLLSEPLSASTLLCLLLLFGCVIALANRHGAGSWWQMVFIFPASGAARWTIALAVLMALVVIGRLMWPGRITVKEWDEDACAHYLMLDHAMPTIQDLRPEGFVAGEGGEAIIPVRQSGAFLVGLGDPAGAQEDCVSAIWRMRDLALQDGLKPVFWQVGSPFLRIYDDIGLSVWPMDDGTRLHFCYPASDIALASKFFATYKGGREDSPAPAGQ
;
A
#
# COMPACT_ATOMS: atom_id res chain seq x y z
N MET A 1 35.43 47.05 40.71
CA MET A 1 35.31 45.64 40.28
C MET A 1 34.06 45.05 40.93
N SER A 2 32.96 44.91 40.19
CA SER A 2 31.87 44.00 40.57
C SER A 2 30.88 43.91 39.41
N SER A 3 30.92 42.74 38.78
CA SER A 3 30.21 42.27 37.61
C SER A 3 28.68 42.21 37.77
N SER A 4 27.99 42.63 36.73
CA SER A 4 26.56 42.47 36.47
C SER A 4 26.17 40.97 36.44
N PRO A 5 24.98 40.57 36.96
CA PRO A 5 24.53 39.19 36.88
C PRO A 5 24.01 38.86 35.48
N GLN A 6 24.58 37.81 34.88
CA GLN A 6 24.10 37.18 33.65
C GLN A 6 22.69 36.61 33.83
N GLY A 7 21.78 37.00 32.95
CA GLY A 7 20.44 36.44 32.83
C GLY A 7 20.50 34.96 32.44
N GLN A 8 20.03 34.09 33.32
CA GLN A 8 19.83 32.67 33.05
C GLN A 8 18.70 32.46 32.04
N MET A 9 18.99 31.78 30.94
CA MET A 9 17.99 31.23 30.02
C MET A 9 17.07 30.23 30.76
N PRO A 10 15.75 30.21 30.48
CA PRO A 10 14.85 29.23 31.06
C PRO A 10 15.18 27.82 30.53
N LYS A 11 15.58 26.92 31.44
CA LYS A 11 15.69 25.48 31.17
C LYS A 11 14.32 24.95 30.76
N HIS A 12 14.21 24.41 29.55
CA HIS A 12 13.08 23.58 29.15
C HIS A 12 12.95 22.40 30.13
N GLN A 13 11.85 22.38 30.88
CA GLN A 13 11.45 21.21 31.65
C GLN A 13 11.06 20.08 30.68
N PRO A 14 11.56 18.85 30.85
CA PRO A 14 11.08 17.71 30.06
C PRO A 14 9.64 17.39 30.49
N GLU A 15 8.73 17.38 29.52
CA GLU A 15 7.35 16.93 29.74
C GLU A 15 7.29 15.49 30.29
N GLY A 16 6.31 15.25 31.16
CA GLY A 16 6.09 14.00 31.90
C GLY A 16 5.82 12.73 31.06
N PRO A 17 5.49 11.61 31.73
CA PRO A 17 6.07 10.29 31.50
C PRO A 17 5.67 9.64 30.17
N GLY A 18 6.60 8.83 29.64
CA GLY A 18 6.58 8.16 28.33
C GLY A 18 5.40 7.22 28.02
N TRP A 19 4.35 7.15 28.84
CA TRP A 19 3.17 6.31 28.61
C TRP A 19 2.43 6.65 27.30
N LYS A 20 2.36 7.94 26.93
CA LYS A 20 1.82 8.38 25.62
C LYS A 20 2.67 7.92 24.43
N ARG A 21 3.96 7.63 24.62
CA ARG A 21 4.81 7.02 23.57
C ARG A 21 4.54 5.52 23.45
N TRP A 22 4.34 4.82 24.56
CA TRP A 22 3.97 3.38 24.56
C TRP A 22 2.60 3.12 23.93
N LEU A 23 1.61 3.99 24.13
CA LEU A 23 0.30 3.91 23.47
C LEU A 23 0.38 3.99 21.93
N LYS A 24 1.39 4.67 21.37
CA LYS A 24 1.62 4.68 19.91
C LYS A 24 2.14 3.33 19.39
N HIS A 25 2.80 2.55 20.24
CA HIS A 25 3.31 1.22 19.89
C HIS A 25 2.33 0.08 20.22
N LEU A 26 1.27 0.36 20.99
CA LEU A 26 0.26 -0.61 21.38
C LEU A 26 -0.41 -1.34 20.19
N PRO A 27 -0.81 -0.66 19.09
CA PRO A 27 -1.36 -1.34 17.93
C PRO A 27 -0.35 -2.30 17.26
N HIS A 28 0.93 -1.95 17.27
CA HIS A 28 2.00 -2.80 16.73
C HIS A 28 2.25 -4.02 17.60
N LEU A 29 2.19 -3.85 18.93
CA LEU A 29 2.38 -4.93 19.90
C LEU A 29 1.21 -5.91 19.89
N ILE A 30 -0.03 -5.39 19.77
CA ILE A 30 -1.23 -6.19 19.56
C ILE A 30 -1.15 -6.94 18.22
N GLY A 31 -0.76 -6.27 17.13
CA GLY A 31 -0.55 -6.91 15.83
C GLY A 31 0.51 -8.02 15.87
N LEU A 32 1.62 -7.79 16.57
CA LEU A 32 2.68 -8.79 16.77
C LEU A 32 2.19 -9.99 17.59
N LEU A 33 1.44 -9.75 18.67
CA LEU A 33 0.90 -10.79 19.53
C LEU A 33 -0.16 -11.65 18.80
N LEU A 34 -1.07 -11.00 18.07
CA LEU A 34 -2.05 -11.67 17.21
C LEU A 34 -1.36 -12.48 16.10
N MET A 35 -0.25 -11.98 15.56
CA MET A 35 0.57 -12.70 14.59
C MET A 35 1.22 -13.95 15.19
N VAL A 36 1.84 -13.85 16.37
CA VAL A 36 2.43 -15.01 17.05
C VAL A 36 1.35 -16.04 17.37
N ALA A 37 0.17 -15.59 17.82
CA ALA A 37 -0.98 -16.45 18.05
C ALA A 37 -1.46 -17.14 16.75
N ALA A 38 -1.58 -16.41 15.63
CA ALA A 38 -1.97 -16.97 14.34
C ALA A 38 -0.98 -18.02 13.83
N ILE A 39 0.33 -17.76 13.95
CA ILE A 39 1.38 -18.74 13.60
C ILE A 39 1.29 -19.95 14.53
N GLY A 40 1.04 -19.75 15.83
CA GLY A 40 0.85 -20.82 16.81
C GLY A 40 -0.34 -21.72 16.48
N VAL A 41 -1.49 -21.13 16.14
CA VAL A 41 -2.71 -21.85 15.72
C VAL A 41 -2.46 -22.61 14.43
N VAL A 42 -1.91 -21.94 13.40
CA VAL A 42 -1.58 -22.60 12.13
C VAL A 42 -0.59 -23.74 12.33
N GLN A 43 0.43 -23.58 13.18
CA GLN A 43 1.33 -24.69 13.52
C GLN A 43 0.63 -25.81 14.26
N HIS A 44 -0.25 -25.51 15.21
CA HIS A 44 -0.97 -26.53 15.98
C HIS A 44 -1.88 -27.35 15.05
N GLU A 45 -2.67 -26.69 14.21
CA GLU A 45 -3.60 -27.31 13.27
C GLU A 45 -2.88 -28.06 12.14
N LEU A 46 -1.78 -27.50 11.59
CA LEU A 46 -1.05 -28.12 10.48
C LEU A 46 -0.14 -29.29 10.91
N ARG A 47 0.17 -29.47 12.20
CA ARG A 47 1.08 -30.52 12.69
C ARG A 47 0.65 -31.93 12.32
N HIS A 48 -0.65 -32.18 12.23
CA HIS A 48 -1.20 -33.52 11.98
C HIS A 48 -1.60 -33.76 10.52
N LEU A 49 -1.53 -32.74 9.68
CA LEU A 49 -1.95 -32.81 8.28
C LEU A 49 -0.79 -33.28 7.39
N ARG A 50 -1.04 -34.00 6.29
CA ARG A 50 -0.05 -34.19 5.22
C ARG A 50 -0.41 -33.35 4.02
N LEU A 51 0.58 -32.78 3.35
CA LEU A 51 0.40 -31.96 2.14
C LEU A 51 -0.18 -32.77 0.97
N ALA A 52 0.16 -34.07 0.90
CA ALA A 52 -0.41 -35.00 -0.06
C ALA A 52 -1.95 -35.08 0.07
N ASP A 53 -2.46 -35.10 1.31
CA ASP A 53 -3.89 -35.20 1.60
C ASP A 53 -4.64 -33.94 1.17
N ILE A 54 -4.05 -32.75 1.37
CA ILE A 54 -4.62 -31.48 0.89
C ILE A 54 -4.66 -31.45 -0.64
N LYS A 55 -3.57 -31.87 -1.28
CA LYS A 55 -3.50 -31.92 -2.74
C LYS A 55 -4.52 -32.89 -3.33
N GLN A 56 -4.68 -34.06 -2.71
CA GLN A 56 -5.69 -35.05 -3.09
C GLN A 56 -7.10 -34.50 -2.87
N ALA A 57 -7.36 -33.81 -1.76
CA ALA A 57 -8.63 -33.17 -1.50
C ALA A 57 -8.98 -32.10 -2.54
N MET A 58 -8.01 -31.27 -2.95
CA MET A 58 -8.21 -30.30 -4.03
C MET A 58 -8.52 -30.97 -5.37
N MET A 59 -7.84 -32.08 -5.70
CA MET A 59 -8.12 -32.85 -6.92
C MET A 59 -9.45 -33.60 -6.88
N ALA A 60 -9.98 -33.89 -5.69
CA ALA A 60 -11.27 -34.55 -5.50
C ALA A 60 -12.46 -33.62 -5.77
N ILE A 61 -12.26 -32.30 -5.81
CA ILE A 61 -13.33 -31.33 -6.06
C ILE A 61 -13.78 -31.44 -7.54
N PRO A 62 -15.05 -31.79 -7.80
CA PRO A 62 -15.57 -31.93 -9.17
C PRO A 62 -15.44 -30.64 -9.99
N GLY A 63 -15.11 -30.78 -11.28
CA GLY A 63 -14.98 -29.63 -12.19
C GLY A 63 -16.24 -28.76 -12.29
N ARG A 64 -17.43 -29.34 -12.11
CA ARG A 64 -18.70 -28.59 -12.04
C ARG A 64 -18.72 -27.61 -10.86
N GLN A 65 -18.25 -28.02 -9.68
CA GLN A 65 -18.17 -27.14 -8.51
C GLN A 65 -17.16 -26.01 -8.72
N LEU A 66 -16.04 -26.29 -9.39
CA LEU A 66 -15.07 -25.26 -9.77
C LEU A 66 -15.70 -24.19 -10.67
N TRP A 67 -16.44 -24.59 -11.71
CA TRP A 67 -17.12 -23.65 -12.60
C TRP A 67 -18.21 -22.83 -11.90
N LEU A 68 -18.96 -23.45 -10.98
CA LEU A 68 -19.91 -22.71 -10.16
C LEU A 68 -19.20 -21.72 -9.22
N GLY A 69 -18.06 -22.09 -8.63
CA GLY A 69 -17.22 -21.19 -7.84
C GLY A 69 -16.71 -19.99 -8.65
N VAL A 70 -16.34 -20.21 -9.92
CA VAL A 70 -16.00 -19.12 -10.85
C VAL A 70 -17.21 -18.22 -11.11
N ALA A 71 -18.40 -18.79 -11.33
CA ALA A 71 -19.62 -18.02 -11.54
C ALA A 71 -20.01 -17.20 -10.31
N CYS A 72 -19.92 -17.77 -9.10
CA CYS A 72 -20.14 -17.08 -7.84
C CYS A 72 -19.12 -15.94 -7.65
N THR A 73 -17.86 -16.15 -8.02
CA THR A 73 -16.82 -15.11 -7.99
C THR A 73 -17.17 -13.94 -8.90
N PHE A 74 -17.56 -14.22 -10.14
CA PHE A 74 -18.00 -13.18 -11.08
C PHE A 74 -19.22 -12.41 -10.54
N PHE A 75 -20.19 -13.15 -9.98
CA PHE A 75 -21.39 -12.56 -9.39
C PHE A 75 -21.09 -11.68 -8.18
N SER A 76 -20.20 -12.11 -7.27
CA SER A 76 -19.76 -11.29 -6.14
C SER A 76 -19.09 -10.00 -6.60
N TYR A 77 -18.13 -10.05 -7.53
CA TYR A 77 -17.51 -8.84 -8.07
C TYR A 77 -18.48 -7.95 -8.86
N PHE A 78 -19.48 -8.54 -9.51
CA PHE A 78 -20.56 -7.80 -10.15
C PHE A 78 -21.40 -7.03 -9.13
N ILE A 79 -21.79 -7.65 -8.01
CA ILE A 79 -22.48 -6.95 -6.90
C ILE A 79 -21.58 -5.85 -6.33
N LEU A 80 -20.31 -6.16 -6.10
CA LEU A 80 -19.32 -5.23 -5.55
C LEU A 80 -19.17 -3.97 -6.41
N SER A 81 -19.34 -4.07 -7.73
CA SER A 81 -19.32 -2.93 -8.64
C SER A 81 -20.41 -1.88 -8.37
N PHE A 82 -21.52 -2.29 -7.73
CA PHE A 82 -22.60 -1.38 -7.36
C PHE A 82 -22.25 -0.49 -6.17
N TYR A 83 -21.26 -0.85 -5.33
CA TYR A 83 -20.83 0.00 -4.20
C TYR A 83 -20.40 1.38 -4.69
N ASP A 84 -19.42 1.41 -5.58
CA ASP A 84 -18.90 2.65 -6.16
C ASP A 84 -19.94 3.32 -7.09
N ARG A 85 -20.81 2.55 -7.74
CA ARG A 85 -21.91 3.12 -8.55
C ARG A 85 -22.89 3.91 -7.68
N LEU A 86 -23.33 3.34 -6.56
CA LEU A 86 -24.24 4.00 -5.62
C LEU A 86 -23.55 5.22 -4.98
N ALA A 87 -22.29 5.09 -4.59
CA ALA A 87 -21.49 6.18 -4.03
C ALA A 87 -21.38 7.38 -4.97
N VAL A 88 -21.05 7.14 -6.24
CA VAL A 88 -20.93 8.19 -7.26
C VAL A 88 -22.27 8.85 -7.56
N ILE A 89 -23.37 8.09 -7.58
CA ILE A 89 -24.72 8.65 -7.75
C ILE A 89 -25.10 9.52 -6.55
N GLN A 90 -24.76 9.09 -5.33
CA GLN A 90 -25.05 9.79 -4.09
C GLN A 90 -24.31 11.13 -4.00
N VAL A 91 -23.04 11.16 -4.40
CA VAL A 91 -22.20 12.37 -4.37
C VAL A 91 -22.52 13.33 -5.54
N GLY A 92 -23.40 12.94 -6.46
CA GLY A 92 -23.87 13.81 -7.55
C GLY A 92 -23.10 13.69 -8.86
N TYR A 93 -22.20 12.70 -9.00
CA TYR A 93 -21.41 12.46 -10.20
C TYR A 93 -22.02 11.40 -11.14
N LYS A 94 -23.35 11.44 -11.34
CA LYS A 94 -24.12 10.44 -12.12
C LYS A 94 -23.64 10.24 -13.55
N GLN A 95 -22.99 11.25 -14.13
CA GLN A 95 -22.41 11.27 -15.47
C GLN A 95 -21.28 10.26 -15.69
N ILE A 96 -20.64 9.76 -14.62
CA ILE A 96 -19.63 8.72 -14.74
C ILE A 96 -20.33 7.41 -15.11
N SER A 97 -19.89 6.77 -16.20
CA SER A 97 -20.50 5.53 -16.68
C SER A 97 -20.28 4.36 -15.71
N PHE A 98 -21.21 3.40 -15.72
CA PHE A 98 -21.12 2.20 -14.89
C PHE A 98 -19.82 1.42 -15.13
N ARG A 99 -19.33 1.38 -16.38
CA ARG A 99 -18.06 0.70 -16.72
C ARG A 99 -16.87 1.30 -15.97
N ARG A 100 -16.82 2.63 -15.83
CA ARG A 100 -15.75 3.33 -15.10
C ARG A 100 -15.86 3.08 -13.60
N THR A 101 -17.07 3.15 -13.04
CA THR A 101 -17.27 2.85 -11.61
C THR A 101 -16.98 1.39 -11.28
N ALA A 102 -17.36 0.45 -12.16
CA ALA A 102 -17.06 -0.97 -11.99
C ALA A 102 -15.55 -1.27 -12.07
N PHE A 103 -14.84 -0.63 -13.01
CA PHE A 103 -13.39 -0.71 -13.09
C PHE A 103 -12.71 -0.18 -11.81
N ALA A 104 -13.16 0.99 -11.31
CA ALA A 104 -12.62 1.57 -10.08
C ALA A 104 -12.88 0.70 -8.86
N ALA A 105 -14.12 0.19 -8.70
CA ALA A 105 -14.48 -0.74 -7.63
C ALA A 105 -13.62 -2.00 -7.69
N PHE A 106 -13.56 -2.64 -8.85
CA PHE A 106 -12.82 -3.90 -9.03
C PHE A 106 -11.35 -3.73 -8.66
N CYS A 107 -10.64 -2.77 -9.27
CA CYS A 107 -9.24 -2.53 -8.97
C CYS A 107 -9.01 -2.14 -7.50
N SER A 108 -9.89 -1.31 -6.93
CA SER A 108 -9.78 -0.86 -5.55
C SER A 108 -9.96 -2.01 -4.55
N TYR A 109 -11.05 -2.77 -4.66
CA TYR A 109 -11.35 -3.84 -3.73
C TYR A 109 -10.41 -5.03 -3.84
N VAL A 110 -10.06 -5.45 -5.06
CA VAL A 110 -9.11 -6.55 -5.26
C VAL A 110 -7.79 -6.27 -4.52
N LEU A 111 -7.30 -5.03 -4.58
CA LEU A 111 -6.08 -4.64 -3.88
C LEU A 111 -6.28 -4.52 -2.38
N SER A 112 -7.43 -3.98 -1.98
CA SER A 112 -7.81 -3.84 -0.57
C SER A 112 -7.80 -5.19 0.15
N HIS A 113 -8.33 -6.25 -0.49
CA HIS A 113 -8.38 -7.60 0.06
C HIS A 113 -7.01 -8.29 0.18
N ASN A 114 -6.02 -7.90 -0.64
CA ASN A 114 -4.73 -8.59 -0.72
C ASN A 114 -3.60 -7.90 0.07
N LEU A 115 -3.61 -6.56 0.22
CA LEU A 115 -2.43 -5.81 0.67
C LEU A 115 -2.36 -5.51 2.18
N GLY A 116 -3.29 -5.99 3.00
CA GLY A 116 -3.32 -5.79 4.47
C GLY A 116 -3.55 -4.35 4.95
N PHE A 117 -3.30 -3.37 4.08
CA PHE A 117 -3.68 -1.97 4.20
C PHE A 117 -4.93 -1.66 3.38
N SER A 118 -5.98 -2.42 3.65
CA SER A 118 -7.21 -2.42 2.87
C SER A 118 -7.79 -1.00 2.69
N ALA A 119 -7.83 -0.22 3.76
CA ALA A 119 -8.36 1.14 3.74
C ALA A 119 -7.53 2.12 2.89
N VAL A 120 -6.20 2.06 2.97
CA VAL A 120 -5.30 3.04 2.30
C VAL A 120 -5.09 2.67 0.83
N SER A 121 -4.85 1.39 0.54
CA SER A 121 -4.61 0.91 -0.82
C SER A 121 -5.83 1.11 -1.72
N GLY A 122 -7.02 0.74 -1.25
CA GLY A 122 -8.27 0.94 -1.98
C GLY A 122 -8.62 2.41 -2.21
N ALA A 123 -8.41 3.25 -1.20
CA ALA A 123 -8.65 4.69 -1.28
C ALA A 123 -7.76 5.36 -2.34
N ALA A 124 -6.48 5.01 -2.41
CA ALA A 124 -5.54 5.56 -3.38
C ALA A 124 -5.98 5.27 -4.83
N VAL A 125 -6.46 4.05 -5.12
CA VAL A 125 -6.95 3.68 -6.47
C VAL A 125 -8.14 4.55 -6.88
N ARG A 126 -9.11 4.68 -5.98
CA ARG A 126 -10.31 5.49 -6.21
C ARG A 126 -9.92 6.95 -6.42
N TYR A 127 -9.02 7.46 -5.58
CA TYR A 127 -8.53 8.82 -5.71
C TYR A 127 -7.94 9.08 -7.09
N ARG A 128 -7.03 8.22 -7.55
CA ARG A 128 -6.41 8.33 -8.88
C ARG A 128 -7.45 8.29 -10.01
N LEU A 129 -8.27 7.25 -10.05
CA LEU A 129 -9.19 7.03 -11.17
C LEU A 129 -10.27 8.11 -11.24
N TYR A 130 -10.89 8.44 -10.10
CA TYR A 130 -11.90 9.48 -10.06
C TYR A 130 -11.32 10.88 -10.29
N ARG A 131 -10.10 11.18 -9.81
CA ARG A 131 -9.42 12.45 -10.09
C ARG A 131 -9.13 12.60 -11.59
N ASN A 132 -8.65 11.54 -12.24
CA ASN A 132 -8.42 11.51 -13.69
C ASN A 132 -9.71 11.65 -14.50
N TRP A 133 -10.87 11.29 -13.92
CA TRP A 133 -12.19 11.51 -14.52
C TRP A 133 -12.84 12.85 -14.11
N GLY A 134 -12.11 13.75 -13.46
CA GLY A 134 -12.56 15.11 -13.14
C GLY A 134 -13.38 15.24 -11.86
N VAL A 135 -13.34 14.25 -10.96
CA VAL A 135 -14.00 14.32 -9.65
C VAL A 135 -13.16 15.17 -8.69
N SER A 136 -13.82 16.00 -7.87
CA SER A 136 -13.15 16.82 -6.86
C SER A 136 -12.61 15.96 -5.71
N SER A 137 -11.49 16.34 -5.09
CA SER A 137 -10.86 15.55 -4.02
C SER A 137 -11.80 15.30 -2.83
N PHE A 138 -12.64 16.28 -2.48
CA PHE A 138 -13.65 16.13 -1.44
C PHE A 138 -14.75 15.13 -1.83
N ALA A 139 -15.24 15.16 -3.07
CA ALA A 139 -16.21 14.19 -3.55
C ALA A 139 -15.65 12.75 -3.56
N ILE A 140 -14.37 12.57 -3.88
CA ILE A 140 -13.71 11.26 -3.79
C ILE A 140 -13.67 10.79 -2.33
N ALA A 141 -13.33 11.67 -1.38
CA ALA A 141 -13.36 11.32 0.04
C ALA A 141 -14.77 10.90 0.49
N GLN A 142 -15.81 11.58 0.01
CA GLN A 142 -17.21 11.18 0.25
C GLN A 142 -17.54 9.82 -0.38
N ILE A 143 -17.06 9.52 -1.59
CA ILE A 143 -17.22 8.20 -2.23
C ILE A 143 -16.57 7.11 -1.37
N ILE A 144 -15.34 7.32 -0.92
CA ILE A 144 -14.61 6.36 -0.08
C ILE A 144 -15.32 6.15 1.25
N ALA A 145 -15.76 7.22 1.90
CA ALA A 145 -16.54 7.16 3.14
C ALA A 145 -17.86 6.41 2.94
N PHE A 146 -18.57 6.68 1.85
CA PHE A 146 -19.82 5.99 1.51
C PHE A 146 -19.58 4.48 1.33
N CYS A 147 -18.59 4.07 0.52
CA CYS A 147 -18.28 2.66 0.31
C CYS A 147 -17.85 1.95 1.61
N SER A 148 -17.15 2.65 2.49
CA SER A 148 -16.74 2.14 3.80
C SER A 148 -17.95 1.94 4.73
N ALA A 149 -18.89 2.90 4.73
CA ALA A 149 -20.16 2.79 5.44
C ALA A 149 -21.03 1.66 4.87
N THR A 150 -21.08 1.48 3.55
CA THR A 150 -21.79 0.37 2.89
C THR A 150 -21.33 -0.97 3.43
N TYR A 151 -20.01 -1.17 3.50
CA TYR A 151 -19.42 -2.38 4.03
C TYR A 151 -19.80 -2.61 5.50
N LEU A 152 -19.72 -1.57 6.35
CA LEU A 152 -20.10 -1.66 7.76
C LEU A 152 -21.59 -2.00 7.94
N LEU A 153 -22.47 -1.45 7.11
CA LEU A 153 -23.90 -1.76 7.14
C LEU A 153 -24.17 -3.22 6.77
N GLY A 154 -23.53 -3.72 5.70
CA GLY A 154 -23.63 -5.14 5.32
C GLY A 154 -23.13 -6.07 6.42
N ALA A 155 -21.96 -5.74 7.00
CA ALA A 155 -21.41 -6.47 8.13
C ALA A 155 -22.36 -6.47 9.33
N ALA A 156 -22.94 -5.31 9.69
CA ALA A 156 -23.87 -5.20 10.80
C ALA A 156 -25.16 -6.02 10.60
N VAL A 157 -25.74 -6.01 9.40
CA VAL A 157 -26.93 -6.82 9.07
C VAL A 157 -26.61 -8.30 9.21
N LEU A 158 -25.51 -8.75 8.63
CA LEU A 158 -25.18 -10.17 8.55
C LEU A 158 -24.65 -10.73 9.87
N ILE A 159 -23.71 -10.04 10.52
CA ILE A 159 -23.24 -10.41 11.88
C ILE A 159 -24.43 -10.36 12.84
N GLY A 160 -25.29 -9.34 12.75
CA GLY A 160 -26.48 -9.26 13.58
C GLY A 160 -27.45 -10.41 13.34
N GLY A 161 -27.65 -10.81 12.08
CA GLY A 161 -28.48 -11.97 11.74
C GLY A 161 -27.91 -13.26 12.31
N VAL A 162 -26.61 -13.52 12.12
CA VAL A 162 -25.94 -14.71 12.65
C VAL A 162 -26.02 -14.78 14.18
N LEU A 163 -25.79 -13.65 14.87
CA LEU A 163 -25.86 -13.58 16.32
C LEU A 163 -27.27 -13.84 16.87
N VAL A 164 -28.32 -13.53 16.09
CA VAL A 164 -29.71 -13.74 16.49
C VAL A 164 -30.18 -15.17 16.17
N TRP A 165 -29.86 -15.69 14.99
CA TRP A 165 -30.35 -17.00 14.53
C TRP A 165 -29.46 -18.17 14.97
N GLU A 166 -28.15 -18.02 14.92
CA GLU A 166 -27.18 -19.09 15.22
C GLU A 166 -26.03 -18.61 16.14
N PRO A 167 -26.34 -18.11 17.36
CA PRO A 167 -25.31 -17.58 18.28
C PRO A 167 -24.23 -18.60 18.66
N GLN A 168 -24.52 -19.90 18.54
CA GLN A 168 -23.61 -20.98 18.89
C GLN A 168 -22.50 -21.22 17.85
N VAL A 169 -22.61 -20.66 16.65
CA VAL A 169 -21.67 -20.90 15.55
C VAL A 169 -20.36 -20.12 15.70
N ILE A 170 -20.31 -19.11 16.59
CA ILE A 170 -19.07 -18.36 16.82
C ILE A 170 -18.09 -19.23 17.63
N PRO A 171 -16.94 -19.66 17.05
CA PRO A 171 -15.97 -20.47 17.75
C PRO A 171 -15.48 -19.75 19.01
N MET A 172 -15.33 -20.47 20.12
CA MET A 172 -14.94 -19.97 21.45
C MET A 172 -15.96 -19.04 22.14
N ALA A 173 -16.63 -18.11 21.44
CA ALA A 173 -17.60 -17.22 22.10
C ALA A 173 -18.96 -17.91 22.37
N GLY A 174 -19.42 -18.78 21.46
CA GLY A 174 -20.73 -19.45 21.57
C GLY A 174 -20.86 -20.42 22.75
N SER A 175 -19.75 -20.94 23.28
CA SER A 175 -19.72 -21.84 24.44
C SER A 175 -19.50 -21.11 25.78
N HIS A 176 -18.87 -19.93 25.76
CA HIS A 176 -18.51 -19.18 26.97
C HIS A 176 -19.43 -17.99 27.26
N VAL A 177 -20.12 -17.47 26.25
CA VAL A 177 -21.04 -16.33 26.38
C VAL A 177 -22.48 -16.84 26.28
N PRO A 178 -23.39 -16.45 27.19
CA PRO A 178 -24.79 -16.80 27.07
C PRO A 178 -25.38 -16.33 25.74
N SER A 179 -26.15 -17.20 25.08
CA SER A 179 -26.76 -16.93 23.77
C SER A 179 -27.59 -15.64 23.74
N TRP A 180 -28.25 -15.29 24.85
CA TRP A 180 -29.03 -14.05 24.96
C TRP A 180 -28.19 -12.78 24.85
N VAL A 181 -26.93 -12.79 25.31
CA VAL A 181 -26.01 -11.64 25.19
C VAL A 181 -25.61 -11.46 23.74
N LEU A 182 -25.28 -12.55 23.05
CA LEU A 182 -24.95 -12.55 21.64
C LEU A 182 -26.15 -12.07 20.80
N ALA A 183 -27.34 -12.58 21.08
CA ALA A 183 -28.57 -12.14 20.43
C ALA A 183 -28.85 -10.65 20.69
N LEU A 184 -28.63 -10.15 21.91
CA LEU A 184 -28.79 -8.72 22.24
C LEU A 184 -27.84 -7.85 21.41
N VAL A 185 -26.57 -8.24 21.27
CA VAL A 185 -25.61 -7.55 20.40
C VAL A 185 -26.10 -7.56 18.95
N GLY A 186 -26.61 -8.69 18.46
CA GLY A 186 -27.16 -8.79 17.12
C GLY A 186 -28.37 -7.87 16.88
N VAL A 187 -29.29 -7.81 17.85
CA VAL A 187 -30.43 -6.88 17.84
C VAL A 187 -29.97 -5.43 17.84
N LEU A 188 -28.96 -5.07 18.65
CA LEU A 188 -28.40 -3.71 18.68
C LEU A 188 -27.80 -3.30 17.33
N LEU A 189 -27.11 -4.23 16.63
CA LEU A 189 -26.61 -3.98 15.27
C LEU A 189 -27.75 -3.71 14.30
N TRP A 190 -28.83 -4.50 14.34
CA TRP A 190 -30.02 -4.30 13.51
C TRP A 190 -30.72 -2.97 13.82
N VAL A 191 -30.86 -2.62 15.10
CA VAL A 191 -31.39 -1.31 15.51
C VAL A 191 -30.53 -0.17 14.95
N GLY A 192 -29.20 -0.32 14.95
CA GLY A 192 -28.29 0.66 14.34
C GLY A 192 -28.52 0.83 12.83
N VAL A 193 -28.69 -0.28 12.09
CA VAL A 193 -29.00 -0.25 10.65
C VAL A 193 -30.37 0.39 10.40
N LEU A 194 -31.40 0.01 11.17
CA LEU A 194 -32.74 0.58 11.05
C LEU A 194 -32.76 2.07 11.43
N ALA A 195 -32.00 2.48 12.44
CA ALA A 195 -31.85 3.88 12.81
C ALA A 195 -31.17 4.68 11.70
N TYR A 196 -30.15 4.13 11.04
CA TYR A 196 -29.51 4.75 9.88
C TYR A 196 -30.50 4.94 8.72
N ILE A 197 -31.24 3.90 8.36
CA ILE A 197 -32.26 3.95 7.30
C ILE A 197 -33.39 4.91 7.71
N GLY A 198 -33.80 4.90 8.98
CA GLY A 198 -34.82 5.80 9.53
C GLY A 198 -34.39 7.27 9.50
N MET A 199 -33.13 7.55 9.83
CA MET A 199 -32.56 8.89 9.82
C MET A 199 -32.52 9.48 8.40
N ALA A 200 -32.28 8.64 7.38
CA ALA A 200 -32.35 9.03 5.97
C ALA A 200 -33.73 9.57 5.53
N PHE A 201 -34.82 9.24 6.25
CA PHE A 201 -36.15 9.82 5.99
C PHE A 201 -36.31 11.24 6.55
N LYS A 202 -35.56 11.60 7.60
CA LYS A 202 -35.78 12.82 8.39
C LYS A 202 -34.73 13.90 8.13
N VAL A 203 -33.50 13.52 7.82
CA VAL A 203 -32.37 14.44 7.64
C VAL A 203 -31.74 14.20 6.27
N ARG A 204 -31.78 15.20 5.38
CA ARG A 204 -31.16 15.12 4.04
C ARG A 204 -29.79 15.77 3.97
N THR A 205 -29.52 16.76 4.80
CA THR A 205 -28.25 17.49 4.82
C THR A 205 -27.79 17.64 6.26
N PHE A 206 -26.54 17.28 6.53
CA PHE A 206 -25.89 17.46 7.83
C PHE A 206 -24.72 18.42 7.65
N THR A 207 -24.81 19.60 8.26
CA THR A 207 -23.76 20.61 8.19
C THR A 207 -22.88 20.49 9.44
N PHE A 208 -21.62 20.12 9.25
CA PHE A 208 -20.62 20.11 10.31
C PHE A 208 -19.51 21.13 10.01
N ARG A 209 -19.54 22.26 10.72
CA ARG A 209 -18.66 23.43 10.48
C ARG A 209 -18.80 23.96 9.04
N LYS A 210 -17.72 23.89 8.23
CA LYS A 210 -17.71 24.34 6.82
C LYS A 210 -18.13 23.25 5.83
N TRP A 211 -18.38 22.03 6.30
CA TRP A 211 -18.63 20.88 5.45
C TRP A 211 -20.11 20.50 5.48
N THR A 212 -20.74 20.46 4.32
CA THR A 212 -22.11 19.97 4.15
C THR A 212 -22.05 18.54 3.63
N VAL A 213 -22.53 17.58 4.42
CA VAL A 213 -22.61 16.16 4.04
C VAL A 213 -24.07 15.82 3.78
N ASP A 214 -24.36 15.41 2.55
CA ASP A 214 -25.69 14.96 2.17
C ASP A 214 -25.89 13.52 2.60
N LEU A 215 -26.87 13.28 3.47
CA LEU A 215 -27.25 11.92 3.85
C LEU A 215 -27.90 11.23 2.64
N PRO A 216 -27.74 9.90 2.51
CA PRO A 216 -28.39 9.16 1.45
C PRO A 216 -29.90 9.27 1.54
N SER A 217 -30.56 9.32 0.37
CA SER A 217 -32.01 9.16 0.33
C SER A 217 -32.40 7.79 0.91
N PRO A 218 -33.61 7.61 1.46
CA PRO A 218 -34.03 6.33 2.04
C PRO A 218 -33.90 5.15 1.07
N ARG A 219 -34.25 5.37 -0.21
CA ARG A 219 -34.07 4.38 -1.27
C ARG A 219 -32.59 4.01 -1.45
N MET A 220 -31.70 4.99 -1.41
CA MET A 220 -30.25 4.77 -1.49
C MET A 220 -29.73 4.00 -0.28
N ALA A 221 -30.15 4.35 0.94
CA ALA A 221 -29.75 3.66 2.17
C ALA A 221 -30.21 2.18 2.18
N VAL A 222 -31.43 1.90 1.71
CA VAL A 222 -31.92 0.52 1.53
C VAL A 222 -31.11 -0.22 0.46
N MET A 223 -30.92 0.38 -0.72
CA MET A 223 -30.11 -0.24 -1.79
C MET A 223 -28.68 -0.51 -1.33
N GLN A 224 -28.06 0.44 -0.62
CA GLN A 224 -26.73 0.33 -0.04
C GLN A 224 -26.64 -0.89 0.90
N THR A 225 -27.62 -1.03 1.80
CA THR A 225 -27.68 -2.14 2.76
C THR A 225 -27.88 -3.49 2.08
N VAL A 226 -28.82 -3.56 1.11
CA VAL A 226 -29.12 -4.78 0.36
C VAL A 226 -27.93 -5.23 -0.49
N VAL A 227 -27.28 -4.30 -1.20
CA VAL A 227 -26.09 -4.59 -2.00
C VAL A 227 -24.95 -5.10 -1.12
N ALA A 228 -24.77 -4.51 0.06
CA ALA A 228 -23.72 -4.93 0.99
C ALA A 228 -23.96 -6.34 1.55
N ALA A 229 -25.20 -6.65 1.95
CA ALA A 229 -25.55 -7.99 2.41
C ALA A 229 -25.44 -9.03 1.29
N ALA A 230 -25.88 -8.69 0.08
CA ALA A 230 -25.80 -9.56 -1.09
C ALA A 230 -24.36 -9.87 -1.50
N ASP A 231 -23.44 -8.90 -1.36
CA ASP A 231 -22.03 -9.07 -1.66
C ASP A 231 -21.35 -10.11 -0.75
N VAL A 232 -21.52 -9.97 0.56
CA VAL A 232 -20.95 -10.92 1.53
C VAL A 232 -21.57 -12.31 1.37
N ALA A 233 -22.88 -12.39 1.12
CA ALA A 233 -23.56 -13.64 0.81
C ALA A 233 -22.98 -14.29 -0.46
N ALA A 234 -22.90 -13.55 -1.57
CA ALA A 234 -22.29 -14.03 -2.81
C ALA A 234 -20.83 -14.47 -2.63
N THR A 235 -20.08 -13.78 -1.77
CA THR A 235 -18.69 -14.15 -1.44
C THR A 235 -18.63 -15.47 -0.68
N ALA A 236 -19.50 -15.68 0.33
CA ALA A 236 -19.59 -16.94 1.05
C ALA A 236 -19.98 -18.10 0.13
N ALA A 237 -20.89 -17.86 -0.84
CA ALA A 237 -21.31 -18.86 -1.80
C ALA A 237 -20.14 -19.45 -2.62
N ILE A 238 -19.06 -18.70 -2.85
CA ILE A 238 -17.87 -19.18 -3.56
C ILE A 238 -17.27 -20.39 -2.82
N ALA A 239 -17.11 -20.30 -1.50
CA ALA A 239 -16.57 -21.38 -0.70
C ALA A 239 -17.62 -22.49 -0.45
N TYR A 240 -18.89 -22.12 -0.29
CA TYR A 240 -19.98 -23.09 -0.07
C TYR A 240 -20.11 -24.09 -1.23
N VAL A 241 -20.08 -23.62 -2.48
CA VAL A 241 -20.28 -24.50 -3.63
C VAL A 241 -19.10 -25.47 -3.86
N LEU A 242 -17.94 -25.17 -3.26
CA LEU A 242 -16.76 -26.05 -3.29
C LEU A 242 -16.81 -27.15 -2.22
N LEU A 243 -17.79 -27.11 -1.30
CA LEU A 243 -17.95 -28.15 -0.29
C LEU A 243 -18.40 -29.47 -0.94
N PRO A 244 -17.96 -30.61 -0.40
CA PRO A 244 -18.48 -31.91 -0.82
C PRO A 244 -20.00 -31.97 -0.63
N PRO A 245 -20.77 -32.52 -1.59
CA PRO A 245 -22.21 -32.67 -1.42
C PRO A 245 -22.51 -33.65 -0.28
N GLY A 246 -23.52 -33.34 0.54
CA GLY A 246 -24.01 -34.26 1.59
C GLY A 246 -23.36 -34.12 2.97
N ILE A 247 -22.56 -33.07 3.23
CA ILE A 247 -21.92 -32.82 4.53
C ILE A 247 -22.87 -32.33 5.64
N GLY A 248 -24.17 -32.18 5.36
CA GLY A 248 -25.18 -31.77 6.35
C GLY A 248 -25.15 -30.30 6.75
N VAL A 249 -24.33 -29.47 6.09
CA VAL A 249 -24.29 -28.02 6.29
C VAL A 249 -25.10 -27.35 5.17
N ASP A 250 -26.17 -26.66 5.55
CA ASP A 250 -26.94 -25.84 4.60
C ASP A 250 -26.23 -24.50 4.33
N TYR A 251 -26.74 -23.73 3.37
CA TYR A 251 -26.12 -22.45 3.03
C TYR A 251 -26.25 -21.41 4.16
N GLY A 252 -27.33 -21.46 4.95
CA GLY A 252 -27.55 -20.55 6.08
C GLY A 252 -26.47 -20.71 7.15
N SER A 253 -26.26 -21.95 7.62
CA SER A 253 -25.22 -22.24 8.61
C SER A 253 -23.82 -22.01 8.04
N PHE A 254 -23.57 -22.31 6.77
CA PHE A 254 -22.27 -21.99 6.16
C PHE A 254 -22.02 -20.47 6.10
N LEU A 255 -23.03 -19.67 5.75
CA LEU A 255 -22.93 -18.22 5.74
C LEU A 255 -22.59 -17.69 7.14
N ALA A 256 -23.18 -18.26 8.19
CA ALA A 256 -22.85 -17.95 9.58
C ALA A 256 -21.39 -18.27 9.92
N ILE A 257 -20.91 -19.47 9.55
CA ILE A 257 -19.52 -19.90 9.73
C ILE A 257 -18.55 -18.94 9.00
N TYR A 258 -18.87 -18.60 7.75
CA TYR A 258 -18.06 -17.70 6.93
C TYR A 258 -17.98 -16.30 7.56
N ILE A 259 -19.10 -15.72 7.98
CA ILE A 259 -19.15 -14.38 8.61
C ILE A 259 -18.35 -14.37 9.91
N ALA A 260 -18.50 -15.38 10.76
CA ALA A 260 -17.75 -15.50 12.01
C ALA A 260 -16.24 -15.56 11.74
N SER A 261 -15.84 -16.41 10.80
CA SER A 261 -14.43 -16.58 10.40
C SER A 261 -13.85 -15.30 9.78
N TYR A 262 -14.61 -14.63 8.91
CA TYR A 262 -14.22 -13.38 8.27
C TYR A 262 -14.07 -12.25 9.29
N THR A 263 -15.00 -12.14 10.24
CA THR A 263 -14.95 -11.16 11.34
C THR A 263 -13.72 -11.37 12.22
N ALA A 264 -13.42 -12.62 12.57
CA ALA A 264 -12.20 -12.96 13.31
C ALA A 264 -10.93 -12.52 12.55
N GLY A 265 -10.89 -12.76 11.23
CA GLY A 265 -9.80 -12.31 10.36
C GLY A 265 -9.63 -10.79 10.32
N LEU A 266 -10.74 -10.04 10.28
CA LEU A 266 -10.71 -8.57 10.31
C LEU A 266 -10.20 -8.02 11.65
N ILE A 267 -10.71 -8.54 12.77
CA ILE A 267 -10.29 -8.13 14.11
C ILE A 267 -8.79 -8.37 14.29
N ALA A 268 -8.28 -9.49 13.75
CA ALA A 268 -6.87 -9.82 13.83
C ALA A 268 -5.95 -8.85 13.06
N SER A 269 -6.50 -8.01 12.17
CA SER A 269 -5.74 -7.06 11.33
C SER A 269 -4.59 -7.70 10.54
N VAL A 270 -4.67 -9.00 10.29
CA VAL A 270 -3.65 -9.75 9.52
C VAL A 270 -3.90 -9.54 8.02
N PRO A 271 -2.88 -9.24 7.21
CA PRO A 271 -3.02 -9.13 5.76
C PRO A 271 -3.70 -10.34 5.13
N GLY A 272 -4.80 -10.11 4.40
CA GLY A 272 -5.60 -11.16 3.77
C GLY A 272 -6.29 -12.12 4.75
N GLY A 273 -6.33 -11.79 6.05
CA GLY A 273 -6.86 -12.65 7.12
C GLY A 273 -6.13 -13.99 7.24
N LEU A 274 -4.90 -14.09 6.72
CA LEU A 274 -4.15 -15.34 6.63
C LEU A 274 -3.95 -15.97 8.02
N GLY A 275 -4.23 -17.26 8.15
CA GLY A 275 -4.12 -18.00 9.40
C GLY A 275 -5.34 -17.89 10.32
N VAL A 276 -5.83 -16.67 10.61
CA VAL A 276 -6.98 -16.48 11.52
C VAL A 276 -8.30 -16.86 10.87
N PHE A 277 -8.55 -16.39 9.64
CA PHE A 277 -9.74 -16.81 8.88
C PHE A 277 -9.72 -18.33 8.62
N ASP A 278 -8.55 -18.85 8.21
CA ASP A 278 -8.40 -20.26 7.86
C ASP A 278 -8.56 -21.16 9.10
N GLY A 279 -8.00 -20.74 10.24
CA GLY A 279 -8.14 -21.43 11.52
C GLY A 279 -9.57 -21.41 12.05
N ALA A 280 -10.27 -20.26 11.96
CA ALA A 280 -11.68 -20.19 12.34
C ALA A 280 -12.56 -21.09 11.46
N MET A 281 -12.29 -21.15 10.15
CA MET A 281 -12.99 -22.04 9.23
C MET A 281 -12.71 -23.52 9.54
N LEU A 282 -11.46 -23.87 9.88
CA LEU A 282 -11.07 -25.22 10.33
C LEU A 282 -11.80 -25.65 11.59
N LEU A 283 -11.87 -24.78 12.59
CA LEU A 283 -12.56 -25.07 13.85
C LEU A 283 -14.07 -25.24 13.63
N ALA A 284 -14.68 -24.37 12.83
CA ALA A 284 -16.13 -24.38 12.62
C ALA A 284 -16.61 -25.53 11.71
N LEU A 285 -15.84 -25.91 10.68
CA LEU A 285 -16.19 -27.02 9.78
C LEU A 285 -15.62 -28.37 10.21
N GLY A 286 -14.69 -28.40 11.17
CA GLY A 286 -14.06 -29.61 11.69
C GLY A 286 -15.03 -30.74 12.09
N PRO A 287 -16.22 -30.45 12.67
CA PRO A 287 -17.21 -31.48 12.96
C PRO A 287 -17.83 -32.16 11.72
N TYR A 288 -17.83 -31.47 10.57
CA TYR A 288 -18.54 -31.92 9.36
C TYR A 288 -17.61 -32.59 8.34
N MET A 289 -16.34 -32.17 8.30
CA MET A 289 -15.41 -32.64 7.28
C MET A 289 -13.95 -32.61 7.77
N PRO A 290 -13.09 -33.50 7.24
CA PRO A 290 -11.68 -33.54 7.61
C PRO A 290 -10.94 -32.24 7.26
N ALA A 291 -10.02 -31.83 8.13
CA ALA A 291 -9.19 -30.64 7.97
C ALA A 291 -8.44 -30.51 6.60
N PRO A 292 -7.93 -31.58 5.95
CA PRO A 292 -7.35 -31.46 4.61
C PRO A 292 -8.35 -30.95 3.55
N GLN A 293 -9.61 -31.36 3.65
CA GLN A 293 -10.66 -30.94 2.72
C GLN A 293 -11.05 -29.49 2.95
N ILE A 294 -11.14 -29.04 4.21
CA ILE A 294 -11.43 -27.65 4.56
C ILE A 294 -10.35 -26.74 3.98
N LEU A 295 -9.08 -27.09 4.20
CA LEU A 295 -7.96 -26.34 3.62
C LEU A 295 -7.97 -26.35 2.10
N GLY A 296 -8.33 -27.46 1.46
CA GLY A 296 -8.50 -27.53 0.01
C GLY A 296 -9.52 -26.53 -0.50
N VAL A 297 -10.70 -26.46 0.13
CA VAL A 297 -11.76 -25.49 -0.18
C VAL A 297 -11.27 -24.05 0.02
N VAL A 298 -10.66 -23.76 1.17
CA VAL A 298 -10.15 -22.42 1.51
C VAL A 298 -9.08 -21.95 0.52
N LEU A 299 -8.17 -22.84 0.09
CA LEU A 299 -7.14 -22.51 -0.89
C LEU A 299 -7.73 -22.20 -2.27
N ILE A 300 -8.72 -22.97 -2.74
CA ILE A 300 -9.39 -22.70 -4.01
C ILE A 300 -10.24 -21.42 -3.93
N PHE A 301 -10.93 -21.21 -2.82
CA PHE A 301 -11.61 -19.95 -2.54
C PHE A 301 -10.65 -18.76 -2.65
N ARG A 302 -9.46 -18.84 -2.03
CA ARG A 302 -8.43 -17.79 -2.13
C ARG A 302 -7.92 -17.62 -3.55
N LEU A 303 -7.74 -18.71 -4.29
CA LEU A 303 -7.35 -18.65 -5.70
C LEU A 303 -8.38 -17.84 -6.52
N PHE A 304 -9.67 -18.12 -6.33
CA PHE A 304 -10.75 -17.49 -7.09
C PHE A 304 -11.05 -16.06 -6.65
N TYR A 305 -11.08 -15.76 -5.34
CA TYR A 305 -11.50 -14.45 -4.83
C TYR A 305 -10.33 -13.48 -4.57
N TYR A 306 -9.10 -13.96 -4.40
CA TYR A 306 -7.95 -13.10 -4.08
C TYR A 306 -6.94 -13.06 -5.22
N ILE A 307 -6.46 -14.23 -5.66
CA ILE A 307 -5.28 -14.33 -6.54
C ILE A 307 -5.64 -14.03 -8.00
N ILE A 308 -6.58 -14.76 -8.60
CA ILE A 308 -6.97 -14.54 -10.01
C ILE A 308 -7.44 -13.09 -10.24
N PRO A 309 -8.32 -12.52 -9.40
CA PRO A 309 -8.76 -11.14 -9.55
C PRO A 309 -7.61 -10.14 -9.43
N LEU A 310 -6.60 -10.40 -8.59
CA LEU A 310 -5.41 -9.56 -8.45
C LEU A 310 -4.64 -9.43 -9.77
N PHE A 311 -4.37 -10.55 -10.43
CA PHE A 311 -3.73 -10.53 -11.75
C PHE A 311 -4.60 -9.86 -12.79
N MET A 312 -5.91 -10.12 -12.79
CA MET A 312 -6.84 -9.47 -13.72
C MET A 312 -6.88 -7.95 -13.52
N ALA A 313 -6.96 -7.48 -12.27
CA ALA A 313 -6.92 -6.06 -11.94
C ALA A 313 -5.59 -5.43 -12.36
N GLY A 314 -4.47 -6.13 -12.16
CA GLY A 314 -3.15 -5.72 -12.64
C GLY A 314 -3.13 -5.52 -14.16
N ILE A 315 -3.62 -6.50 -14.93
CA ILE A 315 -3.68 -6.43 -16.40
C ILE A 315 -4.56 -5.25 -16.85
N MET A 316 -5.76 -5.15 -16.28
CA MET A 316 -6.71 -4.09 -16.59
C MET A 316 -6.11 -2.70 -16.31
N PHE A 317 -5.39 -2.57 -15.21
CA PHE A 317 -4.73 -1.33 -14.80
C PHE A 317 -3.52 -0.99 -15.67
N ALA A 318 -2.64 -1.96 -15.94
CA ALA A 318 -1.51 -1.80 -16.84
C ALA A 318 -1.99 -1.43 -18.25
N GLY A 319 -3.03 -2.09 -18.75
CA GLY A 319 -3.68 -1.76 -20.02
C GLY A 319 -4.16 -0.31 -20.05
N HIS A 320 -4.90 0.14 -19.03
CA HIS A 320 -5.36 1.53 -18.93
C HIS A 320 -4.18 2.53 -18.97
N GLU A 321 -3.08 2.25 -18.27
CA GLU A 321 -1.88 3.09 -18.28
C GLU A 321 -1.24 3.15 -19.69
N LEU A 322 -1.13 2.01 -20.38
CA LEU A 322 -0.59 1.96 -21.74
C LEU A 322 -1.45 2.77 -22.72
N PHE A 323 -2.78 2.71 -22.60
CA PHE A 323 -3.70 3.50 -23.44
C PHE A 323 -3.54 5.00 -23.21
N LEU A 324 -3.48 5.45 -21.95
CA LEU A 324 -3.27 6.87 -21.63
C LEU A 324 -1.95 7.41 -22.21
N ARG A 325 -0.87 6.64 -22.09
CA ARG A 325 0.44 7.00 -22.65
C ARG A 325 0.46 6.97 -24.17
N GLY A 326 -0.26 6.04 -24.78
CA GLY A 326 -0.43 5.94 -26.23
C GLY A 326 -1.11 7.18 -26.79
N ASP A 327 -2.20 7.63 -26.15
CA ASP A 327 -2.93 8.84 -26.53
C ASP A 327 -2.07 10.10 -26.38
N ASP A 328 -1.28 10.22 -25.30
CA ASP A 328 -0.35 11.34 -25.10
C ASP A 328 0.80 11.35 -26.12
N ALA A 329 1.33 10.18 -26.48
CA ALA A 329 2.37 10.05 -27.51
C ALA A 329 1.83 10.40 -28.90
N LEU A 330 0.61 9.99 -29.22
CA LEU A 330 -0.09 10.33 -30.45
C LEU A 330 -0.44 11.82 -30.51
N ALA A 331 -0.88 12.41 -29.39
CA ALA A 331 -1.14 13.84 -29.27
C ALA A 331 0.14 14.68 -29.43
N LYS A 332 1.26 14.29 -28.79
CA LYS A 332 2.57 14.93 -28.99
C LYS A 332 3.04 14.84 -30.44
N LYS A 333 2.83 13.70 -31.10
CA LYS A 333 3.18 13.52 -32.52
C LYS A 333 2.32 14.40 -33.43
N LYS A 334 1.05 14.61 -33.09
CA LYS A 334 0.11 15.50 -33.81
C LYS A 334 0.44 16.98 -33.60
N SER A 335 0.74 17.40 -32.37
CA SER A 335 1.21 18.76 -32.05
C SER A 335 2.58 19.07 -32.61
N ARG A 336 3.52 18.10 -32.68
CA ARG A 336 4.82 18.31 -33.36
C ARG A 336 4.67 18.50 -34.87
N LYS A 337 3.57 17.98 -35.46
CA LYS A 337 3.24 18.14 -36.88
C LYS A 337 2.50 19.45 -37.17
N GLN A 338 1.97 20.13 -36.16
CA GLN A 338 1.18 21.35 -36.28
C GLN A 338 1.86 22.47 -35.49
N LYS A 339 2.61 23.34 -36.19
CA LYS A 339 3.28 24.54 -35.63
C LYS A 339 2.25 25.59 -35.18
N THR A 340 1.44 25.26 -34.18
CA THR A 340 0.54 26.20 -33.52
C THR A 340 0.86 26.10 -32.02
N PRO A 341 1.08 27.23 -31.32
CA PRO A 341 1.26 27.20 -29.87
C PRO A 341 -0.08 26.77 -29.25
N ALA A 342 -0.21 25.47 -28.99
CA ALA A 342 -1.40 24.95 -28.35
C ALA A 342 -1.48 25.52 -26.92
N ALA A 343 -2.66 25.98 -26.53
CA ALA A 343 -2.97 26.37 -25.16
C ALA A 343 -2.42 25.29 -24.21
N VAL A 344 -1.61 25.73 -23.25
CA VAL A 344 -0.98 24.89 -22.23
C VAL A 344 -2.07 24.10 -21.51
N ARG A 345 -2.30 22.85 -21.90
CA ARG A 345 -2.98 21.88 -21.04
C ARG A 345 -2.00 21.58 -19.91
N ILE A 346 -2.12 22.36 -18.84
CA ILE A 346 -1.43 22.16 -17.58
C ILE A 346 -1.70 20.70 -17.18
N ARG A 347 -0.64 19.88 -17.21
CA ARG A 347 -0.66 18.47 -16.82
C ARG A 347 -1.27 18.36 -15.41
N PRO A 348 -2.02 17.27 -15.10
CA PRO A 348 -2.62 17.12 -13.79
C PRO A 348 -1.53 17.17 -12.69
N SER A 349 -1.91 17.77 -11.56
CA SER A 349 -1.09 18.07 -10.38
C SER A 349 -0.18 16.93 -9.93
N GLN A 350 0.95 17.26 -9.32
CA GLN A 350 1.94 16.31 -8.80
C GLN A 350 1.37 15.27 -7.83
N VAL A 351 0.34 15.63 -7.06
CA VAL A 351 -0.43 14.70 -6.21
C VAL A 351 -1.01 13.51 -6.99
N VAL A 352 -1.37 13.71 -8.27
CA VAL A 352 -1.77 12.61 -9.16
C VAL A 352 -0.55 11.75 -9.43
N ARG A 353 0.58 12.33 -9.86
CA ARG A 353 1.84 11.62 -10.16
C ARG A 353 2.38 10.81 -8.97
N GLU A 354 2.30 11.34 -7.75
CA GLU A 354 2.68 10.66 -6.51
C GLU A 354 1.75 9.49 -6.22
N SER A 355 0.43 9.68 -6.28
CA SER A 355 -0.54 8.57 -6.13
C SER A 355 -0.43 7.51 -7.24
N GLU A 356 -0.07 7.93 -8.47
CA GLU A 356 0.13 7.06 -9.63
C GLU A 356 1.34 6.16 -9.45
N ALA A 357 2.42 6.74 -8.94
CA ALA A 357 3.65 6.04 -8.70
C ALA A 357 3.58 5.23 -7.39
N ASP A 358 2.84 5.67 -6.36
CA ASP A 358 2.68 4.92 -5.09
C ASP A 358 1.86 3.66 -5.33
N PHE A 359 0.81 3.79 -6.15
CA PHE A 359 -0.04 2.69 -6.55
C PHE A 359 0.71 1.64 -7.38
N SER A 360 1.39 2.05 -8.46
CA SER A 360 2.09 1.10 -9.34
C SER A 360 3.18 0.35 -8.60
N VAL A 361 3.83 1.03 -7.66
CA VAL A 361 4.84 0.47 -6.76
C VAL A 361 4.21 -0.51 -5.77
N ALA A 362 3.11 -0.17 -5.11
CA ALA A 362 2.45 -1.08 -4.17
C ALA A 362 1.96 -2.36 -4.85
N VAL A 363 1.36 -2.26 -6.05
CA VAL A 363 0.92 -3.42 -6.84
C VAL A 363 2.10 -4.26 -7.29
N ALA A 364 3.17 -3.63 -7.79
CA ALA A 364 4.39 -4.33 -8.18
C ALA A 364 5.02 -5.06 -6.99
N THR A 365 5.21 -4.38 -5.86
CA THR A 365 5.74 -4.96 -4.61
C THR A 365 4.90 -6.15 -4.13
N GLY A 366 3.58 -6.01 -4.09
CA GLY A 366 2.68 -7.09 -3.67
C GLY A 366 2.74 -8.30 -4.60
N THR A 367 2.65 -8.07 -5.91
CA THR A 367 2.69 -9.13 -6.93
C THR A 367 4.03 -9.85 -6.91
N VAL A 368 5.14 -9.11 -6.80
CA VAL A 368 6.51 -9.65 -6.76
C VAL A 368 6.75 -10.45 -5.48
N SER A 369 6.25 -9.95 -4.34
CA SER A 369 6.35 -10.67 -3.06
C SER A 369 5.54 -11.97 -3.09
N LEU A 370 4.35 -11.96 -3.70
CA LEU A 370 3.53 -13.16 -3.91
C LEU A 370 4.24 -14.18 -4.82
N CYS A 371 4.86 -13.73 -5.92
CA CYS A 371 5.67 -14.57 -6.78
C CYS A 371 6.88 -15.17 -6.03
N GLY A 372 7.55 -14.38 -5.19
CA GLY A 372 8.65 -14.84 -4.36
C GLY A 372 8.23 -15.92 -3.36
N LEU A 373 7.10 -15.71 -2.68
CA LEU A 373 6.49 -16.71 -1.79
C LEU A 373 6.09 -17.98 -2.55
N MET A 374 5.45 -17.83 -3.72
CA MET A 374 5.06 -18.94 -4.57
C MET A 374 6.26 -19.80 -4.97
N LEU A 375 7.41 -19.18 -5.32
CA LEU A 375 8.64 -19.92 -5.65
C LEU A 375 9.19 -20.70 -4.44
N ILE A 376 9.21 -20.08 -3.27
CA ILE A 376 9.65 -20.74 -2.02
C ILE A 376 8.74 -21.93 -1.71
N CYS A 377 7.41 -21.72 -1.76
CA CYS A 377 6.44 -22.79 -1.56
C CYS A 377 6.59 -23.89 -2.61
N LEU A 378 6.80 -23.57 -3.88
CA LEU A 378 6.97 -24.54 -4.94
C LEU A 378 8.18 -25.46 -4.71
N VAL A 379 9.30 -24.90 -4.27
CA VAL A 379 10.51 -25.67 -3.96
C VAL A 379 10.33 -26.54 -2.71
N LEU A 380 9.63 -26.03 -1.69
CA LEU A 380 9.33 -26.76 -0.46
C LEU A 380 8.33 -27.92 -0.68
N LEU A 381 7.34 -27.73 -1.55
CA LEU A 381 6.19 -28.63 -1.70
C LEU A 381 6.38 -29.72 -2.76
N ASP A 382 7.14 -29.45 -3.81
CA ASP A 382 7.41 -30.42 -4.88
C ASP A 382 8.91 -30.42 -5.16
N PRO A 383 9.75 -31.05 -4.30
CA PRO A 383 11.21 -31.05 -4.49
C PRO A 383 11.65 -31.87 -5.71
N VAL A 384 10.78 -32.72 -6.27
CA VAL A 384 11.14 -33.67 -7.35
C VAL A 384 10.64 -33.16 -8.71
N PRO A 385 11.49 -33.08 -9.75
CA PRO A 385 11.07 -32.76 -11.11
C PRO A 385 10.13 -33.84 -11.67
N LYS A 386 8.96 -33.45 -12.20
CA LYS A 386 8.02 -34.37 -12.87
C LYS A 386 8.27 -34.32 -14.39
N PHE A 387 8.84 -35.40 -14.91
CA PHE A 387 9.22 -35.67 -16.32
C PHE A 387 10.46 -34.89 -16.84
N GLY A 388 11.41 -35.48 -17.57
CA GLY A 388 11.37 -36.72 -18.36
C GLY A 388 11.50 -36.50 -19.88
N VAL A 389 11.91 -35.30 -20.33
CA VAL A 389 11.98 -34.97 -21.78
C VAL A 389 13.42 -34.90 -22.31
N VAL A 390 14.44 -34.80 -21.46
CA VAL A 390 15.86 -34.85 -21.90
C VAL A 390 16.68 -35.63 -20.87
N GLN A 391 16.85 -36.94 -21.12
CA GLN A 391 17.73 -37.79 -20.32
C GLN A 391 19.19 -37.51 -20.70
N GLY A 392 19.87 -36.73 -19.87
CA GLY A 392 21.32 -36.59 -19.91
C GLY A 392 21.88 -36.52 -18.48
N LEU A 393 23.02 -37.18 -18.25
CA LEU A 393 23.74 -37.23 -16.96
C LEU A 393 23.96 -35.83 -16.35
N PHE A 394 24.08 -34.81 -17.22
CA PHE A 394 24.28 -33.39 -16.89
C PHE A 394 23.12 -32.75 -16.11
N PHE A 395 21.88 -33.22 -16.28
CA PHE A 395 20.69 -32.55 -15.71
C PHE A 395 20.20 -33.10 -14.36
N SER A 396 20.76 -34.23 -13.90
CA SER A 396 20.49 -34.73 -12.54
C SER A 396 21.09 -33.80 -11.46
N ALA A 397 22.31 -33.31 -11.68
CA ALA A 397 22.92 -32.25 -10.88
C ALA A 397 22.18 -30.90 -11.05
N ALA A 398 21.68 -30.61 -12.25
CA ALA A 398 20.90 -29.39 -12.53
C ALA A 398 19.55 -29.35 -11.78
N GLY A 399 18.93 -30.51 -11.49
CA GLY A 399 17.69 -30.59 -10.71
C GLY A 399 17.84 -30.01 -9.31
N SER A 400 18.85 -30.47 -8.56
CA SER A 400 19.17 -29.95 -7.22
C SER A 400 19.59 -28.48 -7.28
N VAL A 401 20.45 -28.11 -8.24
CA VAL A 401 20.88 -26.70 -8.44
C VAL A 401 19.70 -25.79 -8.78
N SER A 402 18.73 -26.25 -9.57
CA SER A 402 17.55 -25.47 -9.93
C SER A 402 16.66 -25.19 -8.72
N ASN A 403 16.48 -26.14 -7.81
CA ASN A 403 15.73 -25.95 -6.57
C ASN A 403 16.37 -24.86 -5.70
N TYR A 404 17.70 -24.88 -5.59
CA TYR A 404 18.46 -23.87 -4.86
C TYR A 404 18.33 -22.49 -5.50
N LEU A 405 18.45 -22.42 -6.83
CA LEU A 405 18.29 -21.17 -7.58
C LEU A 405 16.86 -20.62 -7.41
N LEU A 406 15.81 -21.41 -7.60
CA LEU A 406 14.43 -20.95 -7.44
C LEU A 406 14.14 -20.45 -6.02
N SER A 407 14.63 -21.14 -4.98
CA SER A 407 14.46 -20.70 -3.59
C SER A 407 15.19 -19.38 -3.33
N LEU A 408 16.42 -19.24 -3.83
CA LEU A 408 17.21 -18.02 -3.70
C LEU A 408 16.54 -16.86 -4.45
N MET A 409 16.04 -17.11 -5.66
CA MET A 409 15.30 -16.15 -6.47
C MET A 409 13.99 -15.73 -5.77
N GLY A 410 13.29 -16.65 -5.10
CA GLY A 410 12.08 -16.32 -4.34
C GLY A 410 12.35 -15.35 -3.20
N VAL A 411 13.42 -15.59 -2.43
CA VAL A 411 13.86 -14.69 -1.35
C VAL A 411 14.36 -13.35 -1.90
N ALA A 412 15.13 -13.39 -2.99
CA ALA A 412 15.60 -12.20 -3.67
C ALA A 412 14.44 -11.34 -4.18
N LEU A 413 13.39 -11.94 -4.75
CA LEU A 413 12.18 -11.23 -5.20
C LEU A 413 11.46 -10.56 -4.03
N ILE A 414 11.32 -11.23 -2.87
CA ILE A 414 10.74 -10.61 -1.67
C ILE A 414 11.58 -9.40 -1.22
N GLY A 415 12.92 -9.54 -1.18
CA GLY A 415 13.82 -8.44 -0.84
C GLY A 415 13.77 -7.29 -1.84
N LEU A 416 13.70 -7.58 -3.14
CA LEU A 416 13.55 -6.59 -4.19
C LEU A 416 12.16 -5.94 -4.20
N GLY A 417 11.13 -6.63 -3.70
CA GLY A 417 9.83 -6.04 -3.41
C GLY A 417 9.95 -4.80 -2.52
N ILE A 418 10.89 -4.81 -1.57
CA ILE A 418 11.18 -3.66 -0.73
C ILE A 418 11.90 -2.57 -1.53
N GLY A 419 12.89 -2.92 -2.33
CA GLY A 419 13.56 -1.96 -3.22
C GLY A 419 12.60 -1.30 -4.23
N LEU A 420 11.59 -2.04 -4.70
CA LEU A 420 10.48 -1.50 -5.50
C LEU A 420 9.66 -0.51 -4.67
N SER A 421 9.31 -0.85 -3.42
CA SER A 421 8.57 0.03 -2.50
C SER A 421 9.27 1.36 -2.27
N GLN A 422 10.61 1.37 -2.34
CA GLN A 422 11.47 2.54 -2.21
C GLN A 422 11.80 3.22 -3.56
N ARG A 423 11.11 2.83 -4.64
CA ARG A 423 11.23 3.42 -5.99
C ARG A 423 12.62 3.31 -6.63
N VAL A 424 13.41 2.31 -6.25
CA VAL A 424 14.80 2.14 -6.72
C VAL A 424 14.84 1.55 -8.13
N THR A 425 15.49 2.23 -9.08
CA THR A 425 15.58 1.79 -10.48
C THR A 425 16.31 0.45 -10.65
N LEU A 426 17.35 0.19 -9.85
CA LEU A 426 18.06 -1.09 -9.86
C LEU A 426 17.17 -2.24 -9.37
N ALA A 427 16.28 -1.99 -8.40
CA ALA A 427 15.36 -3.00 -7.90
C ALA A 427 14.33 -3.41 -8.95
N TRP A 428 13.85 -2.45 -9.75
CA TRP A 428 12.99 -2.70 -10.90
C TRP A 428 13.68 -3.60 -11.95
N ARG A 429 14.92 -3.27 -12.36
CA ARG A 429 15.69 -4.10 -13.32
C ARG A 429 15.94 -5.51 -12.77
N GLY A 430 16.37 -5.61 -11.51
CA GLY A 430 16.64 -6.89 -10.85
C GLY A 430 15.40 -7.77 -10.75
N THR A 431 14.25 -7.17 -10.44
CA THR A 431 12.97 -7.89 -10.35
C THR A 431 12.57 -8.47 -11.71
N LEU A 432 12.64 -7.66 -12.78
CA LEU A 432 12.32 -8.12 -14.14
C LEU A 432 13.21 -9.26 -14.59
N ALA A 433 14.53 -9.13 -14.37
CA ALA A 433 15.48 -10.19 -14.69
C ALA A 433 15.14 -11.48 -13.93
N LEU A 434 14.93 -11.39 -12.61
CA LEU A 434 14.62 -12.57 -11.79
C LEU A 434 13.27 -13.20 -12.14
N LEU A 435 12.21 -12.43 -12.41
CA LEU A 435 10.92 -12.99 -12.80
C LEU A 435 11.01 -13.72 -14.14
N VAL A 436 11.70 -13.16 -15.13
CA VAL A 436 11.89 -13.80 -16.44
C VAL A 436 12.74 -15.06 -16.31
N THR A 437 13.87 -14.99 -15.60
CA THR A 437 14.72 -16.17 -15.37
C THR A 437 13.98 -17.25 -14.58
N ALA A 438 13.17 -16.88 -13.57
CA ALA A 438 12.39 -17.84 -12.78
C ALA A 438 11.27 -18.47 -13.61
N ALA A 439 10.63 -17.72 -14.52
CA ALA A 439 9.66 -18.25 -15.46
C ALA A 439 10.30 -19.29 -16.41
N ILE A 440 11.49 -18.99 -16.95
CA ILE A 440 12.23 -19.93 -17.82
C ILE A 440 12.61 -21.18 -17.03
N LEU A 441 13.19 -21.04 -15.83
CA LEU A 441 13.61 -22.19 -15.03
C LEU A 441 12.42 -23.05 -14.56
N THR A 442 11.30 -22.43 -14.18
CA THR A 442 10.09 -23.19 -13.78
C THR A 442 9.46 -23.92 -14.97
N PHE A 443 9.49 -23.33 -16.16
CA PHE A 443 9.05 -23.97 -17.40
C PHE A 443 9.97 -25.14 -17.80
N LEU A 444 11.29 -24.93 -17.80
CA LEU A 444 12.29 -25.98 -18.10
C LEU A 444 12.24 -27.14 -17.11
N ARG A 445 11.87 -26.87 -15.86
CA ARG A 445 11.69 -27.89 -14.81
C ARG A 445 10.44 -28.77 -15.02
N GLY A 446 9.57 -28.43 -15.98
CA GLY A 446 8.32 -29.18 -16.24
C GLY A 446 7.24 -28.92 -15.20
N ASN A 447 7.30 -27.80 -14.46
CA ASN A 447 6.23 -27.43 -13.55
C ASN A 447 4.94 -27.13 -14.32
N THR A 448 3.80 -27.17 -13.63
CA THR A 448 2.51 -26.79 -14.20
C THR A 448 2.60 -25.44 -14.90
N VAL A 449 2.10 -25.37 -16.15
CA VAL A 449 2.17 -24.18 -17.03
C VAL A 449 1.70 -22.89 -16.34
N LEU A 450 0.79 -23.01 -15.35
CA LEU A 450 0.31 -21.90 -14.55
C LEU A 450 1.42 -21.09 -13.88
N VAL A 451 2.46 -21.74 -13.34
CA VAL A 451 3.55 -21.09 -12.59
C VAL A 451 4.40 -20.17 -13.48
N PRO A 452 5.02 -20.64 -14.58
CA PRO A 452 5.80 -19.78 -15.46
C PRO A 452 4.93 -18.71 -16.12
N VAL A 453 3.66 -19.00 -16.42
CA VAL A 453 2.72 -17.99 -16.93
C VAL A 453 2.48 -16.87 -15.91
N MET A 454 2.27 -17.20 -14.62
CA MET A 454 2.12 -16.19 -13.57
C MET A 454 3.38 -15.33 -13.40
N LEU A 455 4.57 -15.94 -13.41
CA LEU A 455 5.84 -15.21 -13.31
C LEU A 455 6.08 -14.28 -14.52
N GLY A 456 5.82 -14.78 -15.73
CA GLY A 456 5.92 -13.98 -16.96
C GLY A 456 4.90 -12.85 -17.00
N LEU A 457 3.67 -13.11 -16.56
CA LEU A 457 2.63 -12.09 -16.44
C LEU A 457 3.02 -11.00 -15.44
N SER A 458 3.55 -11.37 -14.27
CA SER A 458 4.09 -10.40 -13.30
C SER A 458 5.19 -9.53 -13.91
N ALA A 459 6.10 -10.10 -14.70
CA ALA A 459 7.14 -9.34 -15.37
C ALA A 459 6.54 -8.35 -16.38
N PHE A 460 5.55 -8.78 -17.16
CA PHE A 460 4.81 -7.93 -18.11
C PHE A 460 4.09 -6.78 -17.41
N LEU A 461 3.47 -7.03 -16.24
CA LEU A 461 2.77 -6.02 -15.46
C LEU A 461 3.72 -4.96 -14.89
N VAL A 462 4.93 -5.35 -14.47
CA VAL A 462 5.91 -4.45 -13.86
C VAL A 462 6.71 -3.66 -14.91
N ALA A 463 6.91 -4.23 -16.11
CA ALA A 463 7.67 -3.63 -17.21
C ALA A 463 7.28 -2.20 -17.63
N PRO A 464 6.00 -1.85 -17.86
CA PRO A 464 5.64 -0.53 -18.37
C PRO A 464 5.90 0.60 -17.36
N PHE A 465 6.12 0.30 -16.08
CA PHE A 465 6.24 1.29 -15.02
C PHE A 465 7.66 1.80 -14.77
N ARG A 466 8.62 1.66 -15.70
CA ARG A 466 10.01 2.16 -15.56
C ARG A 466 10.08 3.59 -15.03
N ALA A 467 9.25 4.50 -15.54
CA ALA A 467 9.25 5.92 -15.16
C ALA A 467 8.84 6.18 -13.70
N CYS A 468 8.18 5.23 -13.03
CA CYS A 468 7.82 5.34 -11.61
C CYS A 468 9.00 5.05 -10.67
N TYR A 469 10.08 4.46 -11.19
CA TYR A 469 11.30 4.09 -10.46
C TYR A 469 12.44 5.02 -10.86
N TYR A 470 12.38 6.25 -10.38
CA TYR A 470 13.31 7.32 -10.75
C TYR A 470 14.47 7.50 -9.74
N ARG A 471 14.39 6.87 -8.56
CA ARG A 471 15.41 7.02 -7.52
C ARG A 471 16.68 6.24 -7.89
N HIS A 472 17.73 6.97 -8.25
CA HIS A 472 19.07 6.41 -8.41
C HIS A 472 19.57 5.86 -7.06
N ALA A 473 20.19 4.68 -7.08
CA ALA A 473 20.44 3.87 -5.90
C ALA A 473 21.32 4.57 -4.85
N ARG A 474 20.67 5.27 -3.92
CA ARG A 474 21.08 5.31 -2.50
C ARG A 474 20.03 4.49 -1.75
N LEU A 475 20.30 3.20 -1.60
CA LEU A 475 19.49 2.13 -0.97
C LEU A 475 19.00 2.41 0.48
N LEU A 476 19.07 3.64 0.96
CA LEU A 476 19.27 3.96 2.37
C LEU A 476 18.42 5.12 2.90
N SER A 477 17.44 5.70 2.21
CA SER A 477 16.89 7.01 2.65
C SER A 477 15.54 7.04 3.36
N GLU A 478 14.83 5.91 3.54
CA GLU A 478 13.54 5.93 4.24
C GLU A 478 13.40 4.81 5.28
N PRO A 479 12.96 5.13 6.51
CA PRO A 479 12.66 4.12 7.52
C PRO A 479 11.54 3.21 7.02
N LEU A 480 11.74 1.90 7.13
CA LEU A 480 10.72 0.90 6.84
C LEU A 480 9.45 1.20 7.66
N SER A 481 8.31 1.31 6.98
CA SER A 481 7.01 1.32 7.66
C SER A 481 6.90 0.06 8.54
N ALA A 482 6.55 0.23 9.82
CA ALA A 482 6.46 -0.86 10.79
C ALA A 482 5.61 -2.07 10.32
N SER A 483 4.69 -1.82 9.39
CA SER A 483 3.85 -2.81 8.74
C SER A 483 4.54 -3.73 7.74
N THR A 484 5.51 -3.24 6.94
CA THR A 484 6.21 -4.06 5.95
C THR A 484 7.15 -5.01 6.68
N LEU A 485 7.74 -4.52 7.78
CA LEU A 485 8.47 -5.35 8.74
C LEU A 485 7.57 -6.43 9.35
N LEU A 486 6.33 -6.09 9.75
CA LEU A 486 5.37 -7.07 10.27
C LEU A 486 5.01 -8.14 9.22
N CYS A 487 4.69 -7.75 7.98
CA CYS A 487 4.41 -8.70 6.89
C CYS A 487 5.59 -9.64 6.60
N LEU A 488 6.82 -9.12 6.63
CA LEU A 488 8.04 -9.90 6.42
C LEU A 488 8.29 -10.87 7.56
N LEU A 489 8.12 -10.44 8.82
CA LEU A 489 8.21 -11.31 9.99
C LEU A 489 7.14 -12.42 9.96
N LEU A 490 5.93 -12.10 9.50
CA LEU A 490 4.83 -13.05 9.34
C LEU A 490 5.17 -14.10 8.27
N LEU A 491 5.62 -13.65 7.11
CA LEU A 491 6.01 -14.50 6.00
C LEU A 491 7.19 -15.41 6.38
N PHE A 492 8.19 -14.84 7.08
CA PHE A 492 9.34 -15.57 7.58
C PHE A 492 8.95 -16.59 8.67
N GLY A 493 8.07 -16.21 9.59
CA GLY A 493 7.51 -17.11 10.61
C GLY A 493 6.73 -18.27 10.01
N CYS A 494 5.94 -18.02 8.95
CA CYS A 494 5.23 -19.06 8.21
C CYS A 494 6.17 -20.01 7.47
N VAL A 495 7.26 -19.51 6.87
CA VAL A 495 8.26 -20.35 6.21
C VAL A 495 9.01 -21.23 7.22
N ILE A 496 9.39 -20.67 8.38
CA ILE A 496 10.02 -21.44 9.48
C ILE A 496 9.06 -22.49 10.04
N ALA A 497 7.80 -22.12 10.22
CA ALA A 497 6.75 -23.03 10.68
C ALA A 497 6.57 -24.22 9.74
N LEU A 498 6.60 -23.97 8.42
CA LEU A 498 6.47 -25.00 7.39
C LEU A 498 7.72 -25.88 7.29
N ALA A 499 8.91 -25.31 7.53
CA ALA A 499 10.18 -26.04 7.55
C ALA A 499 10.28 -27.03 8.73
N ASN A 500 9.82 -26.65 9.93
CA ASN A 500 9.78 -27.52 11.11
C ASN A 500 8.82 -28.72 10.97
N ARG A 501 7.91 -28.74 9.99
CA ARG A 501 6.91 -29.81 9.81
C ARG A 501 7.46 -31.04 9.08
N HIS A 502 8.47 -30.90 8.22
CA HIS A 502 8.97 -32.01 7.39
C HIS A 502 9.95 -32.95 8.13
N GLY A 503 9.76 -33.16 9.43
CA GLY A 503 10.58 -34.07 10.25
C GLY A 503 11.97 -33.53 10.60
N ALA A 504 12.23 -32.26 10.31
CA ALA A 504 13.40 -31.57 10.82
C ALA A 504 13.14 -31.20 12.28
N GLY A 505 14.04 -31.57 13.20
CA GLY A 505 14.03 -31.01 14.55
C GLY A 505 13.98 -29.47 14.53
N SER A 506 13.82 -28.84 15.70
CA SER A 506 13.74 -27.38 15.84
C SER A 506 14.70 -26.65 14.88
N TRP A 507 14.29 -25.56 14.24
CA TRP A 507 15.07 -24.93 13.15
C TRP A 507 16.57 -24.77 13.45
N TRP A 508 16.94 -24.53 14.71
CA TRP A 508 18.32 -24.56 15.20
C TRP A 508 18.96 -25.96 15.05
N GLN A 509 18.30 -27.03 15.47
CA GLN A 509 18.73 -28.42 15.25
C GLN A 509 18.79 -28.81 13.75
N MET A 510 18.00 -28.19 12.85
CA MET A 510 18.19 -28.39 11.40
C MET A 510 19.43 -27.65 10.88
N VAL A 511 19.68 -26.44 11.39
CA VAL A 511 20.85 -25.60 11.06
C VAL A 511 22.13 -26.04 11.78
N PHE A 512 22.05 -26.93 12.77
CA PHE A 512 23.22 -27.39 13.53
C PHE A 512 23.41 -28.92 13.58
N ILE A 513 22.37 -29.76 13.58
CA ILE A 513 22.47 -31.18 14.00
C ILE A 513 22.14 -32.23 12.91
N PHE A 514 21.16 -32.04 12.01
CA PHE A 514 20.77 -33.09 11.05
C PHE A 514 21.57 -33.09 9.72
N PRO A 515 22.00 -34.25 9.21
CA PRO A 515 22.65 -34.41 7.90
C PRO A 515 21.60 -34.53 6.78
N ALA A 516 20.75 -33.52 6.59
CA ALA A 516 20.04 -33.35 5.33
C ALA A 516 20.99 -32.65 4.35
N SER A 517 21.15 -33.20 3.13
CA SER A 517 22.10 -32.77 2.07
C SER A 517 22.52 -31.30 2.19
N GLY A 518 23.79 -31.06 2.54
CA GLY A 518 24.29 -29.80 3.11
C GLY A 518 23.93 -28.52 2.33
N ALA A 519 23.63 -28.60 1.04
CA ALA A 519 23.28 -27.45 0.22
C ALA A 519 21.94 -26.78 0.60
N ALA A 520 20.91 -27.52 1.04
CA ALA A 520 19.62 -26.91 1.43
C ALA A 520 19.71 -26.05 2.70
N ARG A 521 20.59 -26.45 3.63
CA ARG A 521 20.88 -25.76 4.88
C ARG A 521 21.57 -24.43 4.62
N TRP A 522 22.55 -24.41 3.72
CA TRP A 522 23.25 -23.20 3.34
C TRP A 522 22.37 -22.24 2.53
N THR A 523 21.43 -22.73 1.70
CA THR A 523 20.51 -21.83 0.97
C THR A 523 19.51 -21.14 1.87
N ILE A 524 18.95 -21.85 2.85
CA ILE A 524 18.02 -21.24 3.82
C ILE A 524 18.79 -20.27 4.71
N ALA A 525 19.97 -20.66 5.23
CA ALA A 525 20.80 -19.77 6.04
C ALA A 525 21.27 -18.52 5.28
N LEU A 526 21.68 -18.66 4.01
CA LEU A 526 22.10 -17.55 3.16
C LEU A 526 20.92 -16.64 2.79
N ALA A 527 19.75 -17.21 2.50
CA ALA A 527 18.52 -16.46 2.28
C ALA A 527 18.13 -15.64 3.51
N VAL A 528 18.16 -16.25 4.70
CA VAL A 528 17.89 -15.60 5.98
C VAL A 528 18.90 -14.50 6.24
N LEU A 529 20.20 -14.78 6.04
CA LEU A 529 21.27 -13.80 6.22
C LEU A 529 21.13 -12.62 5.25
N MET A 530 20.84 -12.87 3.97
CA MET A 530 20.61 -11.83 2.98
C MET A 530 19.36 -11.00 3.28
N ALA A 531 18.28 -11.63 3.73
CA ALA A 531 17.09 -10.91 4.19
C ALA A 531 17.40 -10.02 5.40
N LEU A 532 18.12 -10.54 6.40
CA LEU A 532 18.55 -9.78 7.58
C LEU A 532 19.52 -8.65 7.23
N VAL A 533 20.43 -8.85 6.26
CA VAL A 533 21.36 -7.82 5.78
C VAL A 533 20.62 -6.74 4.99
N VAL A 534 19.64 -7.11 4.15
CA VAL A 534 18.81 -6.14 3.43
C VAL A 534 17.96 -5.34 4.41
N ILE A 535 17.32 -6.00 5.38
CA ILE A 535 16.54 -5.32 6.45
C ILE A 535 17.47 -4.41 7.27
N GLY A 536 18.61 -4.92 7.72
CA GLY A 536 19.57 -4.17 8.54
C GLY A 536 20.20 -2.98 7.81
N ARG A 537 20.48 -3.10 6.51
CA ARG A 537 20.96 -1.97 5.70
C ARG A 537 19.86 -0.97 5.38
N LEU A 538 18.61 -1.40 5.23
CA LEU A 538 17.47 -0.49 5.06
C LEU A 538 17.14 0.30 6.33
N MET A 539 17.52 -0.20 7.51
CA MET A 539 17.31 0.50 8.78
C MET A 539 18.26 1.67 9.01
N TRP A 540 19.27 1.88 8.17
CA TRP A 540 20.15 3.04 8.30
C TRP A 540 19.57 4.26 7.58
N PRO A 541 19.31 5.38 8.27
CA PRO A 541 18.72 6.57 7.66
C PRO A 541 19.74 7.30 6.77
N GLY A 542 19.34 7.56 5.53
CA GLY A 542 20.10 8.27 4.52
C GLY A 542 19.89 9.76 4.71
N ARG A 543 20.99 10.49 4.90
CA ARG A 543 20.97 11.92 5.15
C ARG A 543 21.00 12.70 3.83
N ILE A 544 20.10 13.67 3.70
CA ILE A 544 20.22 14.73 2.70
C ILE A 544 21.34 15.66 3.20
N THR A 545 22.35 15.86 2.37
CA THR A 545 23.49 16.74 2.68
C THR A 545 23.29 18.08 1.97
N VAL A 546 23.34 19.18 2.73
CA VAL A 546 23.55 20.52 2.17
C VAL A 546 24.95 20.55 1.58
N LYS A 547 25.09 21.04 0.35
CA LYS A 547 26.40 21.34 -0.24
C LYS A 547 26.75 22.80 0.06
N GLU A 548 28.02 23.06 0.32
CA GLU A 548 28.53 24.41 0.58
C GLU A 548 28.31 25.32 -0.64
N TRP A 549 28.02 26.59 -0.38
CA TRP A 549 27.81 27.59 -1.42
C TRP A 549 29.14 28.27 -1.77
N ASP A 550 29.84 27.72 -2.77
CA ASP A 550 31.10 28.27 -3.30
C ASP A 550 30.88 29.19 -4.52
N GLU A 551 31.90 29.95 -4.91
CA GLU A 551 31.87 30.80 -6.12
C GLU A 551 31.52 30.01 -7.38
N ASP A 552 32.01 28.77 -7.50
CA ASP A 552 31.68 27.84 -8.58
C ASP A 552 30.20 27.42 -8.57
N ALA A 553 29.60 27.26 -7.39
CA ALA A 553 28.18 26.94 -7.25
C ALA A 553 27.30 28.12 -7.65
N CYS A 554 27.73 29.35 -7.33
CA CYS A 554 27.07 30.57 -7.77
C CYS A 554 27.14 30.74 -9.30
N ALA A 555 28.31 30.50 -9.90
CA ALA A 555 28.48 30.55 -11.35
C ALA A 555 27.61 29.49 -12.05
N HIS A 556 27.55 28.27 -11.51
CA HIS A 556 26.69 27.22 -12.04
C HIS A 556 25.20 27.54 -11.90
N TYR A 557 24.76 28.10 -10.77
CA TYR A 557 23.38 28.52 -10.55
C TYR A 557 22.94 29.60 -11.55
N LEU A 558 23.77 30.60 -11.82
CA LEU A 558 23.46 31.69 -12.77
C LEU A 558 23.36 31.21 -14.22
N MET A 559 23.94 30.05 -14.55
CA MET A 559 23.86 29.43 -15.88
C MET A 559 22.56 28.63 -16.09
N LEU A 560 21.79 28.38 -15.03
CA LEU A 560 20.54 27.60 -15.10
C LEU A 560 19.35 28.49 -15.45
N ASP A 561 18.37 27.91 -16.15
CA ASP A 561 17.11 28.58 -16.45
C ASP A 561 16.38 28.99 -15.17
N HIS A 562 15.75 30.17 -15.15
CA HIS A 562 15.03 30.72 -13.99
C HIS A 562 15.90 31.12 -12.78
N ALA A 563 17.22 31.23 -12.94
CA ALA A 563 18.11 31.74 -11.90
C ALA A 563 17.78 33.18 -11.49
N MET A 564 17.87 33.44 -10.19
CA MET A 564 17.69 34.79 -9.64
C MET A 564 19.01 35.57 -9.72
N PRO A 565 19.08 36.69 -10.48
CA PRO A 565 20.31 37.44 -10.66
C PRO A 565 20.77 38.16 -9.38
N THR A 566 19.86 38.45 -8.44
CA THR A 566 20.13 39.11 -7.15
C THR A 566 20.43 38.13 -6.02
N ILE A 567 20.77 36.88 -6.32
CA ILE A 567 20.97 35.84 -5.28
C ILE A 567 22.16 36.15 -4.35
N GLN A 568 23.19 36.84 -4.85
CA GLN A 568 24.38 37.19 -4.07
C GLN A 568 24.07 38.16 -2.92
N ASP A 569 23.10 39.06 -3.11
CA ASP A 569 22.65 40.00 -2.08
C ASP A 569 21.99 39.30 -0.89
N LEU A 570 21.44 38.09 -1.10
CA LEU A 570 20.71 37.32 -0.10
C LEU A 570 21.62 36.43 0.77
N ARG A 571 22.93 36.34 0.44
CA ARG A 571 23.96 35.53 1.13
C ARG A 571 23.51 34.10 1.46
N PRO A 572 23.36 33.21 0.44
CA PRO A 572 23.11 31.79 0.67
C PRO A 572 24.23 31.13 1.48
N GLU A 573 23.87 30.18 2.36
CA GLU A 573 24.82 29.41 3.18
C GLU A 573 25.12 28.03 2.56
N GLY A 574 24.23 27.54 1.71
CA GLY A 574 24.41 26.28 1.00
C GLY A 574 23.40 26.13 -0.14
N PHE A 575 23.42 24.97 -0.80
CA PHE A 575 22.38 24.60 -1.76
C PHE A 575 21.94 23.14 -1.65
N VAL A 576 20.71 22.91 -2.09
CA VAL A 576 20.14 21.58 -2.28
C VAL A 576 19.93 21.38 -3.78
N ALA A 577 20.48 20.31 -4.33
CA ALA A 577 20.25 19.94 -5.73
C ALA A 577 19.03 19.02 -5.86
N GLY A 578 18.34 19.09 -6.99
CA GLY A 578 17.35 18.10 -7.43
C GLY A 578 17.94 16.69 -7.54
N GLU A 579 17.09 15.68 -7.67
CA GLU A 579 17.56 14.29 -7.85
C GLU A 579 18.34 14.09 -9.17
N GLY A 580 17.97 14.82 -10.21
CA GLY A 580 18.68 14.83 -11.50
C GLY A 580 19.99 15.62 -11.48
N GLY A 581 20.14 16.52 -10.51
CA GLY A 581 21.27 17.45 -10.43
C GLY A 581 21.22 18.56 -11.49
N GLU A 582 20.09 18.70 -12.19
CA GLU A 582 19.84 19.70 -13.22
C GLU A 582 19.09 20.92 -12.67
N ALA A 583 18.66 20.87 -11.40
CA ALA A 583 18.10 22.01 -10.68
C ALA A 583 18.73 22.21 -9.30
N ILE A 584 18.82 23.47 -8.88
CA ILE A 584 19.46 23.90 -7.64
C ILE A 584 18.55 24.89 -6.91
N ILE A 585 18.37 24.68 -5.60
CA ILE A 585 17.76 25.66 -4.70
C ILE A 585 18.80 26.15 -3.68
N PRO A 586 19.12 27.47 -3.67
CA PRO A 586 19.95 28.06 -2.63
C PRO A 586 19.20 28.09 -1.30
N VAL A 587 19.88 27.71 -0.23
CA VAL A 587 19.32 27.62 1.11
C VAL A 587 20.10 28.44 2.12
N ARG A 588 19.39 28.89 3.15
CA ARG A 588 19.95 29.60 4.29
C ARG A 588 19.24 29.16 5.56
N GLN A 589 19.97 28.94 6.64
CA GLN A 589 19.36 28.65 7.93
C GLN A 589 19.14 29.96 8.70
N SER A 590 17.93 30.15 9.23
CA SER A 590 17.63 31.30 10.09
C SER A 590 16.78 30.87 11.28
N GLY A 591 17.43 30.71 12.44
CA GLY A 591 16.81 30.23 13.66
C GLY A 591 16.19 28.84 13.49
N ALA A 592 14.87 28.74 13.68
CA ALA A 592 14.11 27.50 13.50
C ALA A 592 13.65 27.25 12.05
N PHE A 593 14.01 28.11 11.10
CA PHE A 593 13.60 28.01 9.70
C PHE A 593 14.74 27.64 8.77
N LEU A 594 14.46 26.76 7.82
CA LEU A 594 15.30 26.55 6.64
C LEU A 594 14.66 27.34 5.49
N VAL A 595 15.36 28.38 5.04
CA VAL A 595 14.86 29.36 4.06
C VAL A 595 15.39 29.03 2.68
N GLY A 596 14.49 28.80 1.73
CA GLY A 596 14.77 28.64 0.32
C GLY A 596 14.73 30.01 -0.33
N LEU A 597 15.84 30.41 -0.94
CA LEU A 597 15.97 31.72 -1.55
C LEU A 597 15.53 31.65 -3.02
N GLY A 598 14.31 32.12 -3.27
CA GLY A 598 13.69 32.10 -4.59
C GLY A 598 13.10 30.75 -5.00
N ASP A 599 12.67 30.68 -6.26
CA ASP A 599 12.35 29.41 -6.90
C ASP A 599 13.64 28.66 -7.29
N PRO A 600 13.61 27.32 -7.32
CA PRO A 600 14.72 26.52 -7.83
C PRO A 600 15.03 26.86 -9.30
N ALA A 601 16.31 27.05 -9.63
CA ALA A 601 16.77 27.26 -10.99
C ALA A 601 17.11 25.92 -11.66
N GLY A 602 16.75 25.73 -12.92
CA GLY A 602 17.02 24.52 -13.70
C GLY A 602 15.83 23.96 -14.47
N ALA A 603 15.92 22.69 -14.86
CA ALA A 603 14.86 22.00 -15.59
C ALA A 603 13.59 21.88 -14.72
N GLN A 604 12.43 22.29 -15.24
CA GLN A 604 11.18 22.38 -14.47
C GLN A 604 10.79 21.08 -13.74
N GLU A 605 11.12 19.90 -14.29
CA GLU A 605 10.83 18.62 -13.64
C GLU A 605 11.74 18.33 -12.44
N ASP A 606 13.01 18.78 -12.48
CA ASP A 606 13.99 18.64 -11.38
C ASP A 606 13.87 19.76 -10.34
N CYS A 607 13.41 20.95 -10.76
CA CYS A 607 13.05 22.06 -9.86
C CYS A 607 12.10 21.59 -8.75
N VAL A 608 11.10 20.79 -9.11
CA VAL A 608 10.19 20.32 -8.07
C VAL A 608 10.82 19.29 -7.16
N SER A 609 11.67 18.42 -7.68
CA SER A 609 12.45 17.49 -6.85
C SER A 609 13.28 18.25 -5.80
N ALA A 610 13.89 19.38 -6.19
CA ALA A 610 14.65 20.23 -5.29
C ALA A 610 13.79 20.83 -4.15
N ILE A 611 12.57 21.30 -4.44
CA ILE A 611 11.61 21.82 -3.44
C ILE A 611 11.28 20.76 -2.39
N TRP A 612 10.98 19.53 -2.82
CA TRP A 612 10.65 18.42 -1.90
C TRP A 612 11.85 18.00 -1.06
N ARG A 613 13.04 17.89 -1.65
CA ARG A 613 14.28 17.57 -0.92
C ARG A 613 14.63 18.61 0.12
N MET A 614 14.37 19.89 -0.16
CA MET A 614 14.57 20.96 0.82
C MET A 614 13.60 20.84 2.00
N ARG A 615 12.33 20.52 1.75
CA ARG A 615 11.35 20.26 2.82
C ARG A 615 11.79 19.06 3.68
N ASP A 616 12.20 17.98 3.05
CA ASP A 616 12.63 16.77 3.73
C ASP A 616 13.90 17.01 4.55
N LEU A 617 14.83 17.83 4.05
CA LEU A 617 15.99 18.31 4.78
C LEU A 617 15.58 19.14 6.01
N ALA A 618 14.63 20.08 5.85
CA ALA A 618 14.13 20.85 6.99
C ALA A 618 13.55 19.92 8.08
N LEU A 619 12.74 18.94 7.68
CA LEU A 619 12.19 17.94 8.60
C LEU A 619 13.27 17.06 9.25
N GLN A 620 14.30 16.68 8.49
CA GLN A 620 15.44 15.88 8.98
C GLN A 620 16.19 16.61 10.10
N ASP A 621 16.38 17.91 9.96
CA ASP A 621 17.14 18.73 10.90
C ASP A 621 16.25 19.38 11.99
N GLY A 622 14.94 19.06 12.00
CA GLY A 622 13.97 19.61 12.96
C GLY A 622 13.61 21.08 12.71
N LEU A 623 13.91 21.59 11.52
CA LEU A 623 13.64 22.95 11.06
C LEU A 623 12.31 23.04 10.30
N LYS A 624 11.76 24.25 10.21
CA LYS A 624 10.54 24.55 9.45
C LYS A 624 10.90 25.08 8.06
N PRO A 625 10.38 24.49 6.96
CA PRO A 625 10.68 24.95 5.61
C PRO A 625 9.92 26.24 5.29
N VAL A 626 10.61 27.22 4.72
CA VAL A 626 10.07 28.52 4.31
C VAL A 626 10.69 28.88 2.96
N PHE A 627 9.93 29.51 2.06
CA PHE A 627 10.43 29.96 0.76
C PHE A 627 10.22 31.46 0.60
N TRP A 628 11.29 32.18 0.29
CA TRP A 628 11.34 33.65 0.17
C TRP A 628 11.46 34.07 -1.28
N GLN A 629 10.70 35.09 -1.72
CA GLN A 629 10.73 35.62 -3.09
C GLN A 629 10.44 34.57 -4.19
N VAL A 630 9.40 33.75 -4.00
CA VAL A 630 8.99 32.77 -5.02
C VAL A 630 8.05 33.40 -6.05
N GLY A 631 8.14 32.93 -7.29
CA GLY A 631 7.27 33.34 -8.39
C GLY A 631 5.95 32.57 -8.41
N SER A 632 5.07 32.96 -9.33
CA SER A 632 3.80 32.27 -9.58
C SER A 632 3.89 30.82 -10.12
N PRO A 633 4.93 30.36 -10.84
CA PRO A 633 4.94 29.04 -11.48
C PRO A 633 4.79 27.85 -10.53
N PHE A 634 5.35 27.93 -9.32
CA PHE A 634 5.42 26.81 -8.37
C PHE A 634 4.46 26.93 -7.17
N LEU A 635 3.59 27.95 -7.13
CA LEU A 635 2.67 28.18 -6.00
C LEU A 635 1.79 26.98 -5.64
N ARG A 636 1.29 26.24 -6.64
CA ARG A 636 0.49 25.03 -6.40
C ARG A 636 1.28 23.95 -5.68
N ILE A 637 2.58 23.86 -5.95
CA ILE A 637 3.46 22.87 -5.36
C ILE A 637 3.77 23.24 -3.91
N TYR A 638 3.97 24.52 -3.63
CA TYR A 638 4.12 25.02 -2.25
C TYR A 638 2.85 24.75 -1.41
N ASP A 639 1.65 24.89 -2.00
CA ASP A 639 0.38 24.51 -1.36
C ASP A 639 0.28 22.99 -1.14
N ASP A 640 0.68 22.17 -2.12
CA ASP A 640 0.68 20.70 -2.02
C ASP A 640 1.60 20.20 -0.88
N ILE A 641 2.70 20.89 -0.57
CA ILE A 641 3.59 20.56 0.57
C ILE A 641 3.11 21.14 1.92
N GLY A 642 1.95 21.79 1.95
CA GLY A 642 1.31 22.30 3.17
C GLY A 642 1.78 23.70 3.60
N LEU A 643 2.34 24.50 2.69
CA LEU A 643 2.71 25.89 2.94
C LEU A 643 1.61 26.84 2.46
N SER A 644 1.31 27.85 3.28
CA SER A 644 0.46 28.97 2.90
C SER A 644 1.25 30.06 2.17
N VAL A 645 0.61 30.69 1.18
CA VAL A 645 1.21 31.73 0.33
C VAL A 645 0.81 33.11 0.83
N TRP A 646 1.80 33.99 1.05
CA TRP A 646 1.63 35.41 1.37
C TRP A 646 2.13 36.27 0.20
N PRO A 647 1.31 37.16 -0.40
CA PRO A 647 1.76 38.07 -1.45
C PRO A 647 2.66 39.18 -0.88
N MET A 648 3.78 39.49 -1.54
CA MET A 648 4.65 40.61 -1.15
C MET A 648 4.14 41.91 -1.79
N ASP A 649 4.01 42.97 -0.99
CA ASP A 649 3.42 44.26 -1.42
C ASP A 649 4.36 45.15 -2.26
N ASP A 650 5.55 44.66 -2.63
CA ASP A 650 6.62 45.43 -3.27
C ASP A 650 6.45 45.60 -4.80
N GLY A 651 5.26 45.33 -5.37
CA GLY A 651 4.97 45.49 -6.81
C GLY A 651 5.63 44.45 -7.74
N THR A 652 6.45 43.53 -7.22
CA THR A 652 7.26 42.55 -7.96
C THR A 652 6.54 41.24 -8.31
N ARG A 653 5.26 41.07 -7.94
CA ARG A 653 4.48 39.81 -8.08
C ARG A 653 5.17 38.58 -7.43
N LEU A 654 6.00 38.80 -6.42
CA LEU A 654 6.66 37.74 -5.65
C LEU A 654 5.84 37.38 -4.41
N HIS A 655 6.04 36.16 -3.93
CA HIS A 655 5.33 35.60 -2.79
C HIS A 655 6.29 35.05 -1.74
N PHE A 656 5.79 34.92 -0.52
CA PHE A 656 6.43 34.31 0.63
C PHE A 656 5.61 33.09 1.07
N CYS A 657 6.22 31.90 1.08
CA CYS A 657 5.53 30.67 1.46
C CYS A 657 6.01 30.19 2.84
N TYR A 658 5.06 29.93 3.75
CA TYR A 658 5.35 29.60 5.13
C TYR A 658 4.39 28.53 5.69
N PRO A 659 4.75 27.79 6.76
CA PRO A 659 3.88 26.77 7.35
C PRO A 659 2.64 27.39 7.99
N ALA A 660 1.45 26.87 7.66
CA ALA A 660 0.16 27.43 8.11
C ALA A 660 -0.01 27.41 9.65
N SER A 661 0.72 26.56 10.37
CA SER A 661 0.69 26.46 11.84
C SER A 661 1.30 27.66 12.57
N ASP A 662 2.08 28.51 11.89
CA ASP A 662 3.00 29.45 12.55
C ASP A 662 2.94 30.88 11.98
N ILE A 663 1.74 31.37 11.65
CA ILE A 663 1.51 32.73 11.11
C ILE A 663 2.22 33.82 11.95
N ALA A 664 2.19 33.72 13.28
CA ALA A 664 2.79 34.71 14.18
C ALA A 664 4.34 34.71 14.20
N LEU A 665 4.96 33.58 13.87
CA LEU A 665 6.41 33.43 13.83
C LEU A 665 6.93 33.81 12.43
N ALA A 666 6.16 33.47 11.40
CA ALA A 666 6.38 33.88 10.02
C ALA A 666 6.22 35.41 9.83
N SER A 667 5.26 36.05 10.51
CA SER A 667 5.08 37.51 10.44
C SER A 667 6.23 38.28 11.08
N LYS A 668 6.79 37.79 12.20
CA LYS A 668 8.01 38.34 12.81
C LYS A 668 9.21 38.18 11.89
N PHE A 669 9.38 37.02 11.29
CA PHE A 669 10.44 36.76 10.31
C PHE A 669 10.34 37.70 9.09
N PHE A 670 9.13 37.86 8.55
CA PHE A 670 8.85 38.79 7.45
C PHE A 670 9.22 40.24 7.81
N ALA A 671 8.90 40.70 9.02
CA ALA A 671 9.26 42.03 9.49
C ALA A 671 10.79 42.22 9.61
N THR A 672 11.53 41.22 10.09
CA THR A 672 12.99 41.28 10.21
C THR A 672 13.68 41.34 8.84
N TYR A 673 13.21 40.57 7.85
CA TYR A 673 13.80 40.54 6.51
C TYR A 673 13.45 41.79 5.67
N LYS A 674 12.28 42.40 5.93
CA LYS A 674 11.93 43.70 5.35
C LYS A 674 12.75 44.84 5.96
N GLY A 675 12.98 44.82 7.28
CA GLY A 675 13.77 45.84 8.00
C GLY A 675 15.26 45.86 7.66
N GLY A 676 15.85 44.71 7.30
CA GLY A 676 17.26 44.63 6.89
C GLY A 676 17.59 45.31 5.56
N ARG A 677 16.60 45.83 4.83
CA ARG A 677 16.78 46.55 3.55
C ARG A 677 16.90 48.07 3.73
N GLU A 678 16.59 48.61 4.92
CA GLU A 678 16.65 50.05 5.21
C GLU A 678 18.02 50.53 5.74
N ASP A 679 18.92 49.62 6.15
CA ASP A 679 20.26 49.94 6.67
C ASP A 679 21.38 49.95 5.60
N SER A 680 21.09 50.44 4.40
CA SER A 680 22.12 50.85 3.45
C SER A 680 22.28 52.37 3.52
N PRO A 681 23.40 52.92 4.02
CA PRO A 681 23.59 54.35 4.04
C PRO A 681 23.69 54.87 2.60
N ALA A 682 22.83 55.83 2.27
CA ALA A 682 22.89 56.56 1.02
C ALA A 682 24.29 57.16 0.80
N PRO A 683 24.83 57.17 -0.43
CA PRO A 683 26.08 57.85 -0.70
C PRO A 683 25.87 59.35 -0.53
N ALA A 684 26.55 59.93 0.46
CA ALA A 684 26.59 61.38 0.66
C ALA A 684 27.27 62.01 -0.56
N GLY A 685 26.51 62.79 -1.32
CA GLY A 685 27.07 63.71 -2.31
C GLY A 685 27.63 64.95 -1.60
N GLN A 686 28.95 65.07 -1.61
CA GLN A 686 29.72 66.27 -1.99
C GLN A 686 31.13 65.85 -2.36
#